data_AF-A0A2M8NVA3-F1
#
_entry.id   AF-A0A2M8NVA3-F1
#
_cell.length_a   1.000
_cell.length_b   1.000
_cell.length_c   1.000
_cell.angle_alpha   90.00
_cell.angle_beta   90.00
_cell.angle_gamma   90.00
#
_symmetry.space_group_name_H-M   'P 1'
#
loop_
_entity.id
_entity.type
_entity.pdbx_description
1 polymer ?
#
loop_
_entity_poly.entity_id
_entity_poly.type
_entity_poly.pdbx_seq_one_letter_code
_entity_poly.pdbx_strand_id
1 'polypeptide(L)'
;MTQRYRHRIWGLVIVLLVNLSVIISPASAQIPTTPQTFKVIVGVDAAFRPEGELANTNVVSWQRFGIAYRQRLVLDNLRQMNISANDIKRFQTIPYMALEVDAAGLLALQVDPNVTEIREDRLSRIDTSSANVVVNVQPAWNSGLDGTGYAVAILDTGVDFSHPSLTNKNLDGGIAEACFTSNYAPHMATVACPNGTGTQIGIGASMPKLPPQCNDGCDHGTHVAGIAAGNGFGMGVAHNNFRGVAPGAMLIGVNVFSLFNDTSFCGGAPYTPCTASYDSDQIRGLEYIYGLRTTYNIASVNMSLGGGNYTNVCDSSASGSYLSAVSNLKSARIAVVAASGNQGYTNGMGAPACLSNVVSVGATTDADVVASFSNSDTFLDLLAPGVSITSTVPGGGYQAWNGTSMATPYVAGTWAIMRQMYPTASVDDILNQLKTRGVLVTDTRNSIQTPRINVGNSVPTNGVVRFNSSSSVVLEGLTQTLNIHLQTGTSGTNLPSPFTLTVNYGGTATHNSDYTGPNTLTFTRSGGWAPNTTYNAEAQLVINILNDDFARGDINETVIISFTSPSSLITFGTPSQHTITILNTNVQVTGDVNFTSSTYQVAEFGDTGFDNLVQIPVRLTIAQNTSNIFSPPTLSANITYGGSASSITDYTIMQTAVTFTQAPYTQGVYTALVPVTILARPGIQGNRSFTMTLQTPAHPDLVLGSPSVATVTIRETDHVRMSENELRYYIMSLLGSSNRITSVLPDFIAGSGINMVVILDDGTVGTVAMTITSQNGTQRIVLGAMTVDGAPAPSSFVDVINAELTDLMIRAIDNFIIARTGSNRRLELTQVAESELIFNYLP
;
A
#
# COMPACT_ATOMS: atom_id res chain seq x y z
N MET A 1 55.88 -54.65 -3.60
CA MET A 1 56.73 -53.45 -3.78
C MET A 1 56.21 -52.68 -4.98
N THR A 2 56.26 -51.34 -4.94
CA THR A 2 55.48 -50.34 -5.72
C THR A 2 54.08 -50.16 -5.09
N GLN A 3 53.62 -48.99 -4.64
CA GLN A 3 53.50 -47.66 -5.26
C GLN A 3 53.78 -46.48 -4.29
N ARG A 4 54.36 -46.72 -3.10
CA ARG A 4 54.57 -45.69 -2.04
C ARG A 4 55.83 -44.83 -2.14
N TYR A 5 56.64 -44.93 -3.21
CA TYR A 5 57.94 -44.25 -3.30
C TYR A 5 58.08 -43.16 -4.38
N ARG A 6 56.99 -42.77 -5.08
CA ARG A 6 57.07 -41.77 -6.17
C ARG A 6 56.66 -40.33 -5.81
N HIS A 7 56.03 -40.07 -4.66
CA HIS A 7 55.63 -38.69 -4.29
C HIS A 7 56.65 -37.92 -3.45
N ARG A 8 57.70 -38.57 -2.91
CA ARG A 8 58.72 -37.88 -2.09
C ARG A 8 59.84 -37.18 -2.87
N ILE A 9 59.90 -37.34 -4.20
CA ILE A 9 60.97 -36.76 -5.03
C ILE A 9 60.48 -35.51 -5.81
N TRP A 10 59.17 -35.35 -6.02
CA TRP A 10 58.62 -34.17 -6.73
C TRP A 10 58.34 -32.96 -5.84
N GLY A 11 58.15 -33.14 -4.52
CA GLY A 11 57.94 -32.02 -3.58
C GLY A 11 59.20 -31.18 -3.31
N LEU A 12 60.39 -31.77 -3.42
CA LEU A 12 61.67 -31.09 -3.16
C LEU A 12 62.13 -30.19 -4.32
N VAL A 13 61.58 -30.36 -5.52
CA VAL A 13 61.95 -29.55 -6.71
C VAL A 13 61.11 -28.28 -6.81
N ILE A 14 59.90 -28.25 -6.25
CA ILE A 14 59.02 -27.07 -6.27
C ILE A 14 59.43 -26.04 -5.19
N VAL A 15 59.95 -26.49 -4.04
CA VAL A 15 60.43 -25.59 -2.97
C VAL A 15 61.73 -24.87 -3.34
N LEU A 16 62.52 -25.41 -4.28
CA LEU A 16 63.74 -24.77 -4.77
C LEU A 16 63.50 -23.71 -5.87
N LEU A 17 62.37 -23.76 -6.57
CA LEU A 17 62.07 -22.84 -7.69
C LEU A 17 61.26 -21.59 -7.27
N VAL A 18 60.61 -21.60 -6.11
CA VAL A 18 59.88 -20.42 -5.60
C VAL A 18 60.81 -19.40 -4.90
N ASN A 19 62.04 -19.79 -4.57
CA ASN A 19 63.03 -18.91 -3.92
C ASN A 19 63.93 -18.09 -4.87
N LEU A 20 63.66 -18.07 -6.18
CA LEU A 20 64.49 -17.35 -7.15
C LEU A 20 63.79 -16.26 -7.99
N SER A 21 62.58 -15.83 -7.61
CA SER A 21 61.83 -14.83 -8.41
C SER A 21 61.13 -13.76 -7.56
N VAL A 22 61.76 -13.22 -6.52
CA VAL A 22 61.33 -11.92 -5.94
C VAL A 22 62.56 -11.17 -5.40
N ILE A 23 63.28 -10.50 -6.29
CA ILE A 23 64.12 -9.35 -5.91
C ILE A 23 63.77 -8.21 -6.88
N ILE A 24 63.64 -7.01 -6.32
CA ILE A 24 63.47 -5.69 -6.92
C ILE A 24 62.02 -5.16 -6.97
N SER A 25 61.59 -4.52 -5.89
CA SER A 25 61.22 -3.08 -5.84
C SER A 25 60.91 -2.65 -4.39
N PRO A 26 61.48 -1.55 -3.87
CA PRO A 26 61.21 -1.09 -2.52
C PRO A 26 60.08 -0.04 -2.51
N ALA A 27 58.98 -0.32 -1.85
CA ALA A 27 58.03 0.71 -1.44
C ALA A 27 57.32 0.29 -0.15
N SER A 28 57.81 0.84 0.96
CA SER A 28 57.13 1.12 2.23
C SER A 28 55.80 0.38 2.49
N ALA A 29 55.89 -0.79 3.12
CA ALA A 29 54.85 -1.28 4.01
C ALA A 29 55.50 -1.47 5.39
N GLN A 30 55.02 -0.73 6.39
CA GLN A 30 55.41 -0.93 7.78
C GLN A 30 55.09 -2.38 8.15
N ILE A 31 56.12 -3.18 8.43
CA ILE A 31 55.98 -4.52 9.00
C ILE A 31 55.51 -4.34 10.44
N PRO A 32 54.35 -4.90 10.85
CA PRO A 32 53.96 -4.90 12.25
C PRO A 32 54.99 -5.70 13.05
N THR A 33 55.58 -5.07 14.06
CA THR A 33 56.67 -5.60 14.90
C THR A 33 56.18 -6.56 16.00
N THR A 34 55.16 -7.38 15.73
CA THR A 34 54.68 -8.42 16.65
C THR A 34 54.90 -9.80 16.02
N PRO A 35 55.56 -10.75 16.71
CA PRO A 35 55.72 -12.11 16.21
C PRO A 35 54.35 -12.73 15.94
N GLN A 36 54.10 -13.13 14.69
CA GLN A 36 52.83 -13.74 14.30
C GLN A 36 52.82 -15.20 14.77
N THR A 37 51.98 -15.50 15.75
CA THR A 37 51.70 -16.86 16.22
C THR A 37 50.38 -17.37 15.63
N PHE A 38 50.30 -18.68 15.45
CA PHE A 38 49.18 -19.43 14.89
C PHE A 38 48.65 -20.38 15.95
N LYS A 39 47.36 -20.27 16.31
CA LYS A 39 46.69 -21.32 17.06
C LYS A 39 46.23 -22.40 16.10
N VAL A 40 46.64 -23.63 16.35
CA VAL A 40 46.39 -24.76 15.45
C VAL A 40 45.94 -26.00 16.21
N ILE A 41 45.06 -26.76 15.58
CA ILE A 41 44.72 -28.14 15.94
C ILE A 41 45.56 -29.06 15.06
N VAL A 42 46.33 -29.94 15.69
CA VAL A 42 47.29 -30.86 15.06
C VAL A 42 46.81 -32.29 15.26
N GLY A 43 46.52 -32.99 14.16
CA GLY A 43 46.31 -34.43 14.15
C GLY A 43 47.65 -35.16 14.23
N VAL A 44 47.72 -36.23 15.04
CA VAL A 44 48.92 -37.04 15.23
C VAL A 44 48.75 -38.45 14.69
N ASP A 45 49.83 -39.07 14.24
CA ASP A 45 49.85 -40.42 13.65
C ASP A 45 49.74 -41.52 14.73
N ALA A 46 48.59 -41.57 15.39
CA ALA A 46 48.20 -42.61 16.32
C ALA A 46 47.04 -43.42 15.75
N ALA A 47 47.10 -44.75 15.89
CA ALA A 47 45.98 -45.61 15.57
C ALA A 47 44.78 -45.22 16.44
N PHE A 48 43.68 -44.89 15.79
CA PHE A 48 42.46 -44.43 16.43
C PHE A 48 41.28 -45.18 15.87
N ARG A 49 40.50 -45.78 16.77
CA ARG A 49 39.10 -46.10 16.58
C ARG A 49 38.32 -45.45 17.71
N PRO A 50 37.05 -45.08 17.51
CA PRO A 50 36.20 -44.66 18.61
C PRO A 50 36.31 -45.66 19.77
N GLU A 51 36.54 -45.19 20.99
CA GLU A 51 36.89 -46.08 22.11
C GLU A 51 35.75 -47.07 22.44
N GLY A 52 34.51 -46.73 22.09
CA GLY A 52 33.36 -47.64 22.17
C GLY A 52 33.40 -48.83 21.19
N GLU A 53 34.28 -48.80 20.19
CA GLU A 53 34.49 -49.90 19.23
C GLU A 53 35.69 -50.78 19.61
N LEU A 54 36.38 -50.46 20.71
CA LEU A 54 37.56 -51.20 21.15
C LEU A 54 37.17 -52.35 22.07
N ALA A 55 37.77 -53.50 21.83
CA ALA A 55 37.34 -54.79 22.39
C ALA A 55 37.34 -54.86 23.93
N ASN A 56 38.11 -54.03 24.63
CA ASN A 56 38.11 -53.95 26.09
C ASN A 56 38.88 -52.71 26.59
N THR A 57 38.76 -52.46 27.89
CA THR A 57 39.41 -51.35 28.61
C THR A 57 40.94 -51.36 28.52
N ASN A 58 41.58 -52.53 28.37
CA ASN A 58 43.02 -52.58 28.13
C ASN A 58 43.38 -52.03 26.74
N VAL A 59 42.59 -52.35 25.70
CA VAL A 59 42.78 -51.81 24.34
C VAL A 59 42.51 -50.30 24.30
N VAL A 60 41.49 -49.81 25.02
CA VAL A 60 41.25 -48.36 25.21
C VAL A 60 42.46 -47.71 25.86
N SER A 61 42.99 -48.31 26.93
CA SER A 61 44.16 -47.81 27.65
C SER A 61 45.41 -47.78 26.76
N TRP A 62 45.61 -48.81 25.92
CA TRP A 62 46.67 -48.86 24.92
C TRP A 62 46.51 -47.80 23.82
N GLN A 63 45.30 -47.56 23.34
CA GLN A 63 45.03 -46.51 22.36
C GLN A 63 45.33 -45.12 22.95
N ARG A 64 44.80 -44.81 24.14
CA ARG A 64 45.07 -43.55 24.84
C ARG A 64 46.56 -43.37 25.12
N PHE A 65 47.27 -44.44 25.49
CA PHE A 65 48.72 -44.42 25.62
C PHE A 65 49.41 -44.11 24.30
N GLY A 66 48.99 -44.73 23.19
CA GLY A 66 49.50 -44.45 21.85
C GLY A 66 49.27 -43.00 21.40
N ILE A 67 48.08 -42.46 21.63
CA ILE A 67 47.73 -41.05 21.38
C ILE A 67 48.63 -40.12 22.20
N ALA A 68 48.72 -40.34 23.52
CA ALA A 68 49.53 -39.52 24.41
C ALA A 68 51.03 -39.59 24.08
N TYR A 69 51.51 -40.76 23.65
CA TYR A 69 52.88 -40.99 23.20
C TYR A 69 53.18 -40.21 21.92
N ARG A 70 52.28 -40.26 20.91
CA ARG A 70 52.46 -39.52 19.65
C ARG A 70 52.38 -38.00 19.83
N GLN A 71 51.46 -37.52 20.65
CA GLN A 71 51.41 -36.10 21.06
C GLN A 71 52.70 -35.66 21.75
N ARG A 72 53.32 -36.53 22.57
CA ARG A 72 54.61 -36.23 23.22
C ARG A 72 55.74 -36.13 22.21
N LEU A 73 55.83 -37.04 21.23
CA LEU A 73 56.87 -37.00 20.20
C LEU A 73 56.84 -35.70 19.39
N VAL A 74 55.65 -35.25 18.97
CA VAL A 74 55.51 -33.99 18.23
C VAL A 74 56.00 -32.80 19.08
N LEU A 75 55.64 -32.76 20.36
CA LEU A 75 56.07 -31.68 21.26
C LEU A 75 57.57 -31.74 21.59
N ASP A 76 58.16 -32.93 21.67
CA ASP A 76 59.60 -33.08 21.89
C ASP A 76 60.41 -32.71 20.63
N ASN A 77 59.89 -33.01 19.43
CA ASN A 77 60.50 -32.57 18.17
C ASN A 77 60.54 -31.03 18.07
N LEU A 78 59.44 -30.37 18.42
CA LEU A 78 59.41 -28.89 18.48
C LEU A 78 60.43 -28.35 19.49
N ARG A 79 60.52 -28.94 20.68
CA ARG A 79 61.53 -28.56 21.69
C ARG A 79 62.97 -28.75 21.22
N GLN A 80 63.27 -29.86 20.54
CA GLN A 80 64.61 -30.13 20.00
C GLN A 80 65.02 -29.12 18.92
N MET A 81 64.05 -28.59 18.18
CA MET A 81 64.25 -27.51 17.21
C MET A 81 64.28 -26.12 17.86
N ASN A 82 64.22 -26.04 19.20
CA ASN A 82 64.15 -24.81 19.97
C ASN A 82 62.93 -23.93 19.60
N ILE A 83 61.82 -24.58 19.21
CA ILE A 83 60.56 -23.94 18.85
C ILE A 83 59.63 -24.01 20.07
N SER A 84 59.11 -22.85 20.47
CA SER A 84 58.16 -22.74 21.57
C SER A 84 56.75 -23.12 21.12
N ALA A 85 56.12 -24.04 21.85
CA ALA A 85 54.70 -24.37 21.74
C ALA A 85 53.98 -23.91 23.01
N ASN A 86 52.98 -23.04 22.86
CA ASN A 86 52.21 -22.45 23.95
C ASN A 86 50.75 -22.94 23.91
N ASP A 87 49.95 -22.69 24.98
CA ASP A 87 48.53 -23.08 25.10
C ASP A 87 48.22 -24.53 24.67
N ILE A 88 49.05 -25.48 25.09
CA ILE A 88 48.97 -26.87 24.66
C ILE A 88 47.76 -27.56 25.31
N LYS A 89 46.79 -27.99 24.50
CA LYS A 89 45.65 -28.83 24.89
C LYS A 89 45.77 -30.20 24.24
N ARG A 90 46.10 -31.22 25.03
CA ARG A 90 46.15 -32.61 24.56
C ARG A 90 44.77 -33.26 24.68
N PHE A 91 44.22 -33.74 23.57
CA PHE A 91 42.98 -34.50 23.62
C PHE A 91 43.29 -35.96 23.96
N GLN A 92 42.63 -36.50 24.98
CA GLN A 92 43.02 -37.80 25.55
C GLN A 92 42.49 -38.99 24.74
N THR A 93 41.35 -38.81 24.07
CA THR A 93 40.58 -39.88 23.42
C THR A 93 40.63 -39.85 21.91
N ILE A 94 41.09 -38.74 21.32
CA ILE A 94 41.24 -38.56 19.88
C ILE A 94 42.69 -38.19 19.56
N PRO A 95 43.24 -38.58 18.39
CA PRO A 95 44.64 -38.38 18.05
C PRO A 95 44.90 -36.95 17.58
N TYR A 96 44.55 -35.97 18.41
CA TYR A 96 44.69 -34.55 18.10
C TYR A 96 45.23 -33.80 19.32
N MET A 97 45.86 -32.66 19.12
CA MET A 97 46.16 -31.69 20.18
C MET A 97 46.07 -30.27 19.61
N ALA A 98 45.66 -29.31 20.42
CA ALA A 98 45.75 -27.88 20.07
C ALA A 98 47.00 -27.28 20.70
N LEU A 99 47.66 -26.37 19.98
CA LEU A 99 48.80 -25.60 20.44
C LEU A 99 48.95 -24.31 19.64
N GLU A 100 49.62 -23.34 20.23
CA GLU A 100 50.02 -22.10 19.59
C GLU A 100 51.51 -22.15 19.24
N VAL A 101 51.83 -21.87 17.98
CA VAL A 101 53.21 -21.88 17.44
C VAL A 101 53.48 -20.66 16.56
N ASP A 102 54.73 -20.27 16.39
CA ASP A 102 55.10 -19.26 15.39
C ASP A 102 55.19 -19.85 13.98
N ALA A 103 55.54 -19.04 12.98
CA ALA A 103 55.69 -19.48 11.60
C ALA A 103 56.70 -20.63 11.43
N ALA A 104 57.79 -20.64 12.22
CA ALA A 104 58.78 -21.71 12.18
C ALA A 104 58.19 -23.01 12.76
N GLY A 105 57.42 -22.92 13.84
CA GLY A 105 56.70 -24.07 14.41
C GLY A 105 55.61 -24.62 13.51
N LEU A 106 54.89 -23.78 12.77
CA LEU A 106 53.91 -24.25 11.80
C LEU A 106 54.55 -25.05 10.65
N LEU A 107 55.70 -24.57 10.14
CA LEU A 107 56.49 -25.30 9.14
C LEU A 107 57.07 -26.60 9.70
N ALA A 108 57.57 -26.58 10.93
CA ALA A 108 58.08 -27.77 11.60
C ALA A 108 57.00 -28.84 11.77
N LEU A 109 55.78 -28.45 12.16
CA LEU A 109 54.63 -29.35 12.24
C LEU A 109 54.25 -29.94 10.88
N GLN A 110 54.32 -29.16 9.78
CA GLN A 110 53.95 -29.62 8.44
C GLN A 110 54.87 -30.74 7.91
N VAL A 111 56.12 -30.78 8.38
CA VAL A 111 57.12 -31.77 7.95
C VAL A 111 57.38 -32.85 9.00
N ASP A 112 56.77 -32.75 10.19
CA ASP A 112 56.90 -33.76 11.24
C ASP A 112 56.19 -35.05 10.83
N PRO A 113 56.88 -36.20 10.74
CA PRO A 113 56.28 -37.46 10.32
C PRO A 113 55.23 -38.01 11.28
N ASN A 114 55.12 -37.47 12.50
CA ASN A 114 54.09 -37.84 13.47
C ASN A 114 52.84 -36.96 13.38
N VAL A 115 52.81 -35.96 12.49
CA VAL A 115 51.65 -35.08 12.26
C VAL A 115 50.91 -35.54 11.00
N THR A 116 49.60 -35.76 11.11
CA THR A 116 48.73 -36.21 10.01
C THR A 116 47.95 -35.06 9.38
N GLU A 117 47.64 -34.03 10.16
CA GLU A 117 46.86 -32.88 9.72
C GLU A 117 47.16 -31.66 10.61
N ILE A 118 47.05 -30.46 10.04
CA ILE A 118 47.09 -29.19 10.77
C ILE A 118 45.92 -28.33 10.30
N ARG A 119 45.11 -27.85 11.25
CA ARG A 119 44.02 -26.90 11.01
C ARG A 119 44.18 -25.70 11.92
N GLU A 120 43.65 -24.56 11.49
CA GLU A 120 43.54 -23.36 12.31
C GLU A 120 42.55 -23.58 13.47
N ASP A 121 42.96 -23.24 14.69
CA ASP A 121 42.11 -23.23 15.90
C ASP A 121 41.40 -21.87 15.97
N ARG A 122 40.21 -21.81 15.38
CA ARG A 122 39.46 -20.57 15.18
C ARG A 122 38.73 -20.12 16.44
N LEU A 123 38.80 -18.82 16.72
CA LEU A 123 38.01 -18.17 17.76
C LEU A 123 36.54 -18.08 17.33
N SER A 124 35.64 -18.76 18.06
CA SER A 124 34.19 -18.52 17.95
C SER A 124 33.74 -17.46 18.96
N ARG A 125 32.97 -16.48 18.49
CA ARG A 125 32.30 -15.47 19.34
C ARG A 125 30.85 -15.88 19.61
N ILE A 126 30.28 -15.30 20.67
CA ILE A 126 28.84 -15.31 20.91
C ILE A 126 28.15 -14.52 19.79
N ASP A 127 27.22 -15.17 19.10
CA ASP A 127 26.18 -14.52 18.29
C ASP A 127 24.82 -15.02 18.82
N THR A 128 24.05 -14.07 19.35
CA THR A 128 22.68 -14.27 19.79
C THR A 128 21.73 -13.67 18.76
N SER A 129 21.62 -14.26 17.57
CA SER A 129 20.50 -14.01 16.62
C SER A 129 20.48 -14.87 15.35
N SER A 130 21.58 -15.51 14.95
CA SER A 130 21.72 -16.13 13.61
C SER A 130 20.65 -17.19 13.28
N ALA A 131 20.31 -18.10 14.20
CA ALA A 131 19.43 -19.22 13.88
C ALA A 131 17.97 -18.81 13.57
N ASN A 132 17.44 -17.75 14.20
CA ASN A 132 16.13 -17.17 13.84
C ASN A 132 16.16 -16.47 12.47
N VAL A 133 17.32 -15.89 12.12
CA VAL A 133 17.56 -15.31 10.78
C VAL A 133 17.62 -16.41 9.74
N VAL A 134 18.27 -17.54 10.03
CA VAL A 134 18.38 -18.70 9.13
C VAL A 134 16.98 -19.28 8.83
N VAL A 135 16.14 -19.48 9.85
CA VAL A 135 14.73 -19.89 9.62
C VAL A 135 13.83 -18.78 9.08
N ASN A 136 14.35 -17.55 8.93
CA ASN A 136 13.66 -16.40 8.38
C ASN A 136 12.30 -16.14 9.07
N VAL A 137 12.26 -16.11 10.41
CA VAL A 137 11.01 -15.94 11.19
C VAL A 137 10.49 -14.50 11.21
N GLN A 138 11.37 -13.51 11.00
CA GLN A 138 11.03 -12.09 11.14
C GLN A 138 9.81 -11.62 10.32
N PRO A 139 9.60 -12.06 9.05
CA PRO A 139 8.40 -11.67 8.30
C PRO A 139 7.10 -12.11 8.98
N ALA A 140 7.06 -13.28 9.62
CA ALA A 140 5.89 -13.74 10.35
C ALA A 140 5.59 -12.83 11.55
N TRP A 141 6.62 -12.51 12.36
CA TRP A 141 6.49 -11.59 13.49
C TRP A 141 6.05 -10.19 13.06
N ASN A 142 6.59 -9.67 11.94
CA ASN A 142 6.19 -8.37 11.38
C ASN A 142 4.72 -8.36 10.95
N SER A 143 4.18 -9.51 10.56
CA SER A 143 2.75 -9.71 10.25
C SER A 143 1.93 -10.07 11.49
N GLY A 144 2.45 -9.88 12.71
CA GLY A 144 1.73 -10.16 13.97
C GLY A 144 1.50 -11.66 14.24
N LEU A 145 2.24 -12.53 13.54
CA LEU A 145 2.15 -13.98 13.71
C LEU A 145 3.31 -14.43 14.58
N ASP A 146 3.03 -14.72 15.83
CA ASP A 146 4.00 -15.13 16.85
C ASP A 146 3.59 -16.41 17.59
N GLY A 147 2.54 -17.09 17.09
CA GLY A 147 1.96 -18.28 17.70
C GLY A 147 0.90 -18.01 18.77
N THR A 148 0.50 -16.74 18.96
CA THR A 148 -0.58 -16.38 19.90
C THR A 148 -1.86 -17.18 19.63
N GLY A 149 -2.50 -17.62 20.71
CA GLY A 149 -3.73 -18.43 20.67
C GLY A 149 -3.51 -19.94 20.56
N TYR A 150 -2.26 -20.39 20.48
CA TYR A 150 -1.86 -21.80 20.44
C TYR A 150 -0.85 -22.15 21.53
N ALA A 151 -0.80 -23.44 21.87
CA ALA A 151 0.18 -24.01 22.77
C ALA A 151 1.13 -24.99 22.05
N VAL A 152 2.40 -24.99 22.45
CA VAL A 152 3.40 -26.01 22.09
C VAL A 152 3.66 -26.88 23.31
N ALA A 153 3.47 -28.19 23.18
CA ALA A 153 3.79 -29.12 24.25
C ALA A 153 5.26 -29.55 24.16
N ILE A 154 5.98 -29.47 25.28
CA ILE A 154 7.38 -29.87 25.41
C ILE A 154 7.41 -31.19 26.19
N LEU A 155 7.59 -32.30 25.48
CA LEU A 155 7.69 -33.63 26.05
C LEU A 155 9.18 -33.97 26.25
N ASP A 156 9.73 -33.66 27.42
CA ASP A 156 11.18 -33.62 27.65
C ASP A 156 11.54 -33.86 29.13
N THR A 157 12.69 -33.39 29.63
CA THR A 157 13.16 -33.55 31.03
C THR A 157 12.46 -32.62 32.04
N GLY A 158 11.52 -31.82 31.56
CA GLY A 158 10.86 -30.77 32.32
C GLY A 158 11.22 -29.36 31.86
N VAL A 159 10.43 -28.38 32.32
CA VAL A 159 10.57 -26.97 31.96
C VAL A 159 10.61 -26.11 33.23
N ASP A 160 11.67 -25.33 33.39
CA ASP A 160 11.76 -24.31 34.43
C ASP A 160 10.97 -23.06 34.03
N PHE A 161 9.68 -23.03 34.36
CA PHE A 161 8.82 -21.87 34.12
C PHE A 161 9.13 -20.65 35.01
N SER A 162 10.01 -20.79 36.02
CA SER A 162 10.51 -19.64 36.79
C SER A 162 11.57 -18.85 36.03
N HIS A 163 12.09 -19.41 34.93
CA HIS A 163 13.03 -18.72 34.05
C HIS A 163 12.39 -17.41 33.51
N PRO A 164 13.08 -16.26 33.54
CA PRO A 164 12.50 -14.98 33.09
C PRO A 164 11.93 -15.01 31.66
N SER A 165 12.63 -15.68 30.74
CA SER A 165 12.15 -15.85 29.35
C SER A 165 10.99 -16.84 29.17
N LEU A 166 10.61 -17.58 30.21
CA LEU A 166 9.50 -18.54 30.22
C LEU A 166 8.43 -18.16 31.26
N THR A 167 8.59 -17.03 31.93
CA THR A 167 7.59 -16.51 32.87
C THR A 167 6.28 -16.24 32.12
N ASN A 168 5.16 -16.66 32.72
CA ASN A 168 3.81 -16.60 32.14
C ASN A 168 3.63 -17.42 30.85
N LYS A 169 4.54 -18.36 30.55
CA LYS A 169 4.39 -19.28 29.42
C LYS A 169 3.72 -20.59 29.77
N ASN A 170 3.69 -20.98 31.04
CA ASN A 170 2.96 -22.18 31.43
C ASN A 170 1.46 -21.98 31.16
N LEU A 171 0.92 -22.82 30.29
CA LEU A 171 -0.48 -22.75 29.89
C LEU A 171 -1.36 -22.92 31.13
N ASP A 172 -2.35 -22.02 31.24
CA ASP A 172 -3.32 -22.00 32.35
C ASP A 172 -2.65 -21.92 33.73
N GLY A 173 -1.56 -21.15 33.84
CA GLY A 173 -0.81 -20.96 35.08
C GLY A 173 -0.15 -22.24 35.60
N GLY A 174 0.02 -23.27 34.75
CA GLY A 174 0.65 -24.54 35.09
C GLY A 174 -0.32 -25.70 35.33
N ILE A 175 -1.62 -25.49 35.17
CA ILE A 175 -2.63 -26.58 35.30
C ILE A 175 -2.40 -27.66 34.22
N ALA A 176 -1.93 -27.25 33.03
CA ALA A 176 -1.61 -28.15 31.92
C ALA A 176 -0.20 -28.77 32.00
N GLU A 177 0.45 -28.79 33.16
CA GLU A 177 1.73 -29.47 33.34
C GLU A 177 1.55 -30.95 33.77
N ALA A 178 2.50 -31.80 33.39
CA ALA A 178 2.54 -33.18 33.87
C ALA A 178 3.96 -33.74 34.01
N CYS A 179 4.07 -34.83 34.73
CA CYS A 179 5.25 -35.67 34.82
C CYS A 179 4.85 -37.14 34.87
N PHE A 180 5.50 -37.96 34.04
CA PHE A 180 5.33 -39.41 33.94
C PHE A 180 6.72 -40.03 33.93
N THR A 181 7.11 -40.68 35.02
CA THR A 181 8.45 -41.27 35.16
C THR A 181 8.37 -42.62 35.82
N SER A 182 9.37 -43.46 35.54
CA SER A 182 9.37 -44.85 35.93
C SER A 182 10.47 -45.16 36.95
N ASN A 183 10.14 -46.05 37.88
CA ASN A 183 11.12 -46.72 38.72
C ASN A 183 11.39 -48.11 38.12
N TYR A 184 12.64 -48.41 37.80
CA TYR A 184 13.01 -49.71 37.23
C TYR A 184 14.39 -50.14 37.73
N ALA A 185 14.37 -51.00 38.75
CA ALA A 185 15.56 -51.45 39.47
C ALA A 185 16.67 -52.05 38.59
N PRO A 186 16.38 -52.85 37.53
CA PRO A 186 17.43 -53.40 36.68
C PRO A 186 18.27 -52.36 35.92
N HIS A 187 17.73 -51.17 35.66
CA HIS A 187 18.48 -50.05 35.07
C HIS A 187 18.90 -49.01 36.12
N MET A 188 18.71 -49.31 37.41
CA MET A 188 18.87 -48.36 38.52
C MET A 188 18.12 -47.04 38.27
N ALA A 189 16.99 -47.13 37.58
CA ALA A 189 16.17 -45.99 37.21
C ALA A 189 15.21 -45.66 38.36
N THR A 190 15.09 -44.38 38.69
CA THR A 190 14.24 -43.86 39.76
C THR A 190 13.34 -42.73 39.24
N VAL A 191 12.18 -42.57 39.86
CA VAL A 191 11.21 -41.51 39.52
C VAL A 191 11.82 -40.12 39.65
N ALA A 192 11.45 -39.23 38.74
CA ALA A 192 11.96 -37.85 38.72
C ALA A 192 10.87 -36.79 38.97
N CYS A 193 9.61 -37.20 39.18
CA CYS A 193 8.56 -36.20 39.42
C CYS A 193 8.79 -35.43 40.73
N PRO A 194 8.45 -34.14 40.78
CA PRO A 194 8.65 -33.29 41.96
C PRO A 194 8.00 -33.82 43.25
N ASN A 195 6.84 -34.47 43.16
CA ASN A 195 6.14 -35.09 44.28
C ASN A 195 6.77 -36.41 44.78
N GLY A 196 7.86 -36.88 44.16
CA GLY A 196 8.54 -38.12 44.53
C GLY A 196 7.84 -39.40 44.09
N THR A 197 6.84 -39.31 43.21
CA THR A 197 6.12 -40.46 42.65
C THR A 197 6.36 -40.60 41.15
N GLY A 198 5.85 -41.66 40.52
CA GLY A 198 5.96 -41.84 39.06
C GLY A 198 5.00 -40.97 38.25
N THR A 199 4.06 -40.27 38.88
CA THR A 199 3.09 -39.42 38.16
C THR A 199 2.71 -38.18 38.96
N GLN A 200 2.75 -37.03 38.29
CA GLN A 200 2.25 -35.77 38.82
C GLN A 200 1.54 -35.01 37.70
N ILE A 201 0.43 -34.34 38.00
CA ILE A 201 -0.29 -33.47 37.06
C ILE A 201 -0.62 -32.17 37.79
N GLY A 202 -0.58 -31.06 37.06
CA GLY A 202 -0.86 -29.73 37.57
C GLY A 202 0.41 -28.94 37.91
N ILE A 203 0.22 -27.83 38.60
CA ILE A 203 1.23 -26.77 38.77
C ILE A 203 2.56 -27.33 39.27
N GLY A 204 3.63 -27.04 38.54
CA GLY A 204 4.99 -27.44 38.88
C GLY A 204 5.28 -28.93 38.68
N ALA A 205 4.37 -29.71 38.10
CA ALA A 205 4.61 -31.12 37.79
C ALA A 205 5.78 -31.29 36.82
N SER A 206 5.99 -30.34 35.91
CA SER A 206 7.03 -30.43 34.89
C SER A 206 8.37 -29.84 35.32
N MET A 207 8.54 -29.45 36.59
CA MET A 207 9.80 -28.87 37.07
C MET A 207 10.96 -29.85 36.90
N PRO A 208 12.08 -29.46 36.24
CA PRO A 208 13.22 -30.34 36.04
C PRO A 208 13.96 -30.60 37.35
N LYS A 209 14.62 -31.76 37.46
CA LYS A 209 15.58 -32.04 38.54
C LYS A 209 16.88 -31.29 38.24
N LEU A 210 17.53 -30.70 39.23
CA LEU A 210 18.77 -29.93 39.04
C LEU A 210 19.93 -30.53 39.83
N PRO A 211 21.19 -30.23 39.48
CA PRO A 211 22.35 -30.66 40.25
C PRO A 211 22.22 -30.29 41.75
N PRO A 212 22.60 -31.18 42.68
CA PRO A 212 23.24 -32.49 42.46
C PRO A 212 22.25 -33.67 42.28
N GLN A 213 20.94 -33.41 42.20
CA GLN A 213 19.92 -34.47 42.04
C GLN A 213 19.98 -35.12 40.65
N CYS A 214 20.56 -34.41 39.69
CA CYS A 214 20.82 -34.83 38.34
C CYS A 214 22.01 -34.05 37.80
N ASN A 215 22.97 -34.75 37.21
CA ASN A 215 24.24 -34.18 36.78
C ASN A 215 24.40 -34.12 35.26
N ASP A 216 23.50 -34.76 34.50
CA ASP A 216 23.53 -34.75 33.04
C ASP A 216 22.12 -34.79 32.43
N GLY A 217 21.90 -33.96 31.43
CA GLY A 217 20.68 -33.92 30.60
C GLY A 217 19.44 -33.27 31.22
N CYS A 218 19.41 -32.92 32.51
CA CYS A 218 18.16 -32.44 33.12
C CYS A 218 17.69 -31.04 32.75
N ASP A 219 18.61 -30.18 32.35
CA ASP A 219 18.34 -28.83 31.86
C ASP A 219 17.79 -28.82 30.41
N HIS A 220 17.78 -29.97 29.75
CA HIS A 220 17.47 -30.13 28.34
C HIS A 220 16.11 -29.55 27.93
N GLY A 221 15.04 -29.94 28.61
CA GLY A 221 13.68 -29.49 28.28
C GLY A 221 13.47 -27.98 28.43
N THR A 222 14.19 -27.33 29.35
CA THR A 222 14.13 -25.87 29.51
C THR A 222 14.76 -25.16 28.33
N HIS A 223 15.86 -25.70 27.78
CA HIS A 223 16.52 -25.17 26.57
C HIS A 223 15.64 -25.30 25.35
N VAL A 224 15.05 -26.48 25.17
CA VAL A 224 14.10 -26.78 24.10
C VAL A 224 12.87 -25.84 24.16
N ALA A 225 12.31 -25.64 25.35
CA ALA A 225 11.18 -24.74 25.57
C ALA A 225 11.49 -23.28 25.17
N GLY A 226 12.70 -22.80 25.50
CA GLY A 226 13.17 -21.47 25.11
C GLY A 226 13.22 -21.28 23.59
N ILE A 227 13.70 -22.28 22.84
CA ILE A 227 13.77 -22.21 21.38
C ILE A 227 12.36 -22.18 20.78
N ALA A 228 11.44 -22.98 21.31
CA ALA A 228 10.09 -23.06 20.78
C ALA A 228 9.30 -21.76 21.00
N ALA A 229 9.28 -21.24 22.24
CA ALA A 229 8.35 -20.16 22.62
C ALA A 229 8.88 -19.16 23.67
N GLY A 230 10.19 -19.12 23.92
CA GLY A 230 10.78 -18.14 24.84
C GLY A 230 10.42 -16.70 24.48
N ASN A 231 9.95 -15.92 25.44
CA ASN A 231 9.48 -14.55 25.20
C ASN A 231 10.63 -13.52 25.10
N GLY A 232 11.84 -13.89 25.52
CA GLY A 232 13.05 -13.05 25.51
C GLY A 232 13.18 -12.06 26.66
N PHE A 233 12.30 -12.11 27.68
CA PHE A 233 12.38 -11.25 28.86
C PHE A 233 13.49 -11.70 29.83
N GLY A 234 14.09 -10.74 30.53
CA GLY A 234 15.10 -10.96 31.59
C GLY A 234 16.57 -10.94 31.14
N MET A 235 16.84 -10.63 29.87
CA MET A 235 18.19 -10.41 29.38
C MET A 235 18.59 -8.94 29.61
N GLY A 236 19.57 -8.70 30.47
CA GLY A 236 20.27 -7.41 30.50
C GLY A 236 20.87 -7.08 29.14
N VAL A 237 21.35 -5.84 28.96
CA VAL A 237 21.87 -5.24 27.71
C VAL A 237 22.88 -6.06 26.88
N ALA A 238 23.41 -7.19 27.38
CA ALA A 238 24.35 -8.07 26.69
C ALA A 238 23.73 -9.15 25.79
N HIS A 239 22.42 -9.43 25.92
CA HIS A 239 21.76 -10.49 25.13
C HIS A 239 20.39 -10.07 24.57
N ASN A 240 20.19 -8.77 24.38
CA ASN A 240 19.06 -8.20 23.66
C ASN A 240 18.88 -8.84 22.28
N ASN A 241 18.10 -9.93 22.19
CA ASN A 241 17.34 -10.42 21.01
C ASN A 241 17.00 -11.93 21.02
N PHE A 242 17.40 -12.73 22.03
CA PHE A 242 16.92 -14.12 22.05
C PHE A 242 15.40 -14.16 22.25
N ARG A 243 14.69 -14.69 21.26
CA ARG A 243 13.26 -15.01 21.31
C ARG A 243 13.10 -16.39 20.69
N GLY A 244 12.26 -17.22 21.29
CA GLY A 244 11.85 -18.47 20.65
C GLY A 244 11.10 -18.18 19.35
N VAL A 245 10.94 -19.20 18.51
CA VAL A 245 10.30 -19.06 17.20
C VAL A 245 8.87 -18.52 17.31
N ALA A 246 8.09 -19.04 18.27
CA ALA A 246 6.72 -18.62 18.53
C ALA A 246 6.61 -17.93 19.91
N PRO A 247 7.11 -16.69 20.06
CA PRO A 247 7.18 -16.02 21.36
C PRO A 247 5.80 -15.59 21.89
N GLY A 248 4.71 -15.75 21.14
CA GLY A 248 3.33 -15.58 21.59
C GLY A 248 2.64 -16.88 22.00
N ALA A 249 3.18 -18.05 21.62
CA ALA A 249 2.61 -19.34 22.00
C ALA A 249 2.76 -19.61 23.51
N MET A 250 1.79 -20.33 24.08
CA MET A 250 1.89 -20.89 25.43
C MET A 250 2.60 -22.24 25.39
N LEU A 251 3.03 -22.74 26.55
CA LEU A 251 3.76 -23.99 26.69
C LEU A 251 3.02 -24.97 27.61
N ILE A 252 3.00 -26.24 27.21
CA ILE A 252 2.56 -27.37 28.04
C ILE A 252 3.82 -28.16 28.39
N GLY A 253 4.29 -28.07 29.64
CA GLY A 253 5.47 -28.83 30.09
C GLY A 253 5.09 -30.25 30.49
N VAL A 254 5.74 -31.26 29.92
CA VAL A 254 5.52 -32.66 30.27
C VAL A 254 6.87 -33.36 30.48
N ASN A 255 7.19 -33.68 31.74
CA ASN A 255 8.42 -34.40 32.06
C ASN A 255 8.22 -35.91 31.86
N VAL A 256 8.98 -36.52 30.96
CA VAL A 256 8.95 -37.97 30.68
C VAL A 256 10.27 -38.68 30.97
N PHE A 257 11.23 -38.00 31.59
CA PHE A 257 12.57 -38.53 31.85
C PHE A 257 12.73 -38.98 33.29
N SER A 258 13.18 -40.22 33.46
CA SER A 258 13.54 -40.80 34.75
C SER A 258 15.02 -40.56 35.04
N LEU A 259 15.42 -40.65 36.30
CA LEU A 259 16.82 -40.55 36.71
C LEU A 259 17.46 -41.94 36.69
N PHE A 260 18.64 -42.06 36.09
CA PHE A 260 19.41 -43.30 36.04
C PHE A 260 20.65 -43.15 36.92
N ASN A 261 20.77 -44.04 37.90
CA ASN A 261 21.85 -44.00 38.89
C ASN A 261 22.97 -45.00 38.57
N ASP A 262 22.86 -45.75 37.47
CA ASP A 262 23.90 -46.63 37.00
C ASP A 262 25.03 -45.81 36.36
N THR A 263 26.18 -45.80 37.03
CA THR A 263 27.36 -45.06 36.57
C THR A 263 27.88 -45.53 35.22
N SER A 264 27.69 -46.80 34.88
CA SER A 264 28.09 -47.33 33.57
C SER A 264 27.14 -46.88 32.47
N PHE A 265 25.83 -46.84 32.76
CA PHE A 265 24.81 -46.33 31.84
C PHE A 265 25.02 -44.85 31.50
N CYS A 266 25.34 -44.03 32.51
CA CYS A 266 25.58 -42.60 32.36
C CYS A 266 26.97 -42.24 31.81
N GLY A 267 27.81 -43.20 31.41
CA GLY A 267 29.13 -42.91 30.86
C GLY A 267 30.21 -42.50 31.88
N GLY A 268 29.98 -42.75 33.17
CA GLY A 268 30.93 -42.49 34.26
C GLY A 268 30.61 -41.24 35.10
N ALA A 269 31.34 -41.07 36.21
CA ALA A 269 31.33 -39.81 36.96
C ALA A 269 32.04 -38.70 36.15
N PRO A 270 31.56 -37.45 36.19
CA PRO A 270 30.54 -36.91 37.10
C PRO A 270 29.09 -36.95 36.58
N TYR A 271 28.80 -37.64 35.48
CA TYR A 271 27.51 -37.57 34.77
C TYR A 271 26.35 -38.31 35.46
N THR A 272 26.63 -39.10 36.50
CA THR A 272 25.60 -39.82 37.28
C THR A 272 25.12 -39.00 38.46
N PRO A 273 23.80 -38.90 38.74
CA PRO A 273 22.68 -39.46 37.96
C PRO A 273 22.45 -38.71 36.64
N CYS A 274 22.16 -39.44 35.56
CA CYS A 274 21.79 -38.88 34.25
C CYS A 274 20.30 -39.13 33.97
N THR A 275 19.77 -38.53 32.89
CA THR A 275 18.38 -38.74 32.48
C THR A 275 18.23 -39.56 31.20
N ALA A 276 17.24 -40.43 31.20
CA ALA A 276 16.72 -41.07 29.99
C ALA A 276 15.21 -41.29 30.14
N SER A 277 14.55 -41.65 29.04
CA SER A 277 13.09 -41.79 29.01
C SER A 277 12.69 -43.13 28.41
N TYR A 278 11.65 -43.74 28.96
CA TYR A 278 11.04 -44.96 28.43
C TYR A 278 9.93 -44.63 27.45
N ASP A 279 9.77 -45.46 26.41
CA ASP A 279 8.68 -45.31 25.43
C ASP A 279 7.30 -45.29 26.10
N SER A 280 7.10 -46.06 27.19
CA SER A 280 5.85 -46.07 27.96
C SER A 280 5.53 -44.71 28.58
N ASP A 281 6.53 -44.02 29.13
CA ASP A 281 6.38 -42.72 29.76
C ASP A 281 6.10 -41.64 28.69
N GLN A 282 6.77 -41.76 27.54
CA GLN A 282 6.56 -40.89 26.38
C GLN A 282 5.13 -41.04 25.83
N ILE A 283 4.66 -42.27 25.62
CA ILE A 283 3.29 -42.56 25.17
C ILE A 283 2.28 -42.00 26.18
N ARG A 284 2.51 -42.19 27.49
CA ARG A 284 1.61 -41.65 28.53
C ARG A 284 1.53 -40.13 28.50
N GLY A 285 2.65 -39.47 28.22
CA GLY A 285 2.73 -38.03 27.98
C GLY A 285 1.96 -37.58 26.74
N LEU A 286 2.08 -38.30 25.62
CA LEU A 286 1.32 -38.04 24.41
C LEU A 286 -0.20 -38.20 24.62
N GLU A 287 -0.63 -39.21 25.38
CA GLU A 287 -2.04 -39.39 25.74
C GLU A 287 -2.57 -38.26 26.63
N TYR A 288 -1.77 -37.80 27.59
CA TYR A 288 -2.13 -36.65 28.41
C TYR A 288 -2.37 -35.42 27.54
N ILE A 289 -1.43 -35.11 26.62
CA ILE A 289 -1.56 -33.98 25.68
C ILE A 289 -2.79 -34.16 24.79
N TYR A 290 -3.05 -35.36 24.27
CA TYR A 290 -4.24 -35.63 23.47
C TYR A 290 -5.53 -35.38 24.29
N GLY A 291 -5.55 -35.71 25.58
CA GLY A 291 -6.66 -35.43 26.49
C GLY A 291 -6.96 -33.93 26.65
N LEU A 292 -5.94 -33.08 26.55
CA LEU A 292 -6.05 -31.63 26.68
C LEU A 292 -6.64 -30.92 25.44
N ARG A 293 -6.70 -31.60 24.29
CA ARG A 293 -7.08 -31.01 22.98
C ARG A 293 -8.48 -30.39 22.92
N THR A 294 -9.40 -30.83 23.79
CA THR A 294 -10.78 -30.30 23.82
C THR A 294 -10.88 -29.03 24.65
N THR A 295 -9.88 -28.76 25.48
CA THR A 295 -9.82 -27.59 26.37
C THR A 295 -8.90 -26.52 25.81
N TYR A 296 -7.81 -26.92 25.15
CA TYR A 296 -6.78 -26.00 24.68
C TYR A 296 -6.46 -26.22 23.20
N ASN A 297 -6.12 -25.12 22.52
CA ASN A 297 -5.63 -25.14 21.14
C ASN A 297 -4.15 -25.55 21.12
N ILE A 298 -3.88 -26.83 20.93
CA ILE A 298 -2.50 -27.35 20.88
C ILE A 298 -2.05 -27.39 19.42
N ALA A 299 -0.92 -26.76 19.10
CA ALA A 299 -0.38 -26.74 17.75
C ALA A 299 0.51 -27.95 17.47
N SER A 300 1.41 -28.25 18.41
CA SER A 300 2.43 -29.27 18.22
C SER A 300 2.90 -29.86 19.55
N VAL A 301 3.48 -31.06 19.47
CA VAL A 301 4.26 -31.70 20.52
C VAL A 301 5.70 -31.78 20.02
N ASN A 302 6.63 -31.17 20.77
CA ASN A 302 8.05 -31.30 20.55
C ASN A 302 8.60 -32.50 21.34
N MET A 303 9.25 -33.42 20.64
CA MET A 303 9.94 -34.59 21.20
C MET A 303 11.41 -34.52 20.79
N SER A 304 12.20 -33.76 21.55
CA SER A 304 13.65 -33.63 21.34
C SER A 304 14.42 -34.79 21.97
N LEU A 305 13.93 -35.99 21.70
CA LEU A 305 14.37 -37.26 22.25
C LEU A 305 14.27 -38.34 21.18
N GLY A 306 14.98 -39.45 21.39
CA GLY A 306 14.84 -40.62 20.56
C GLY A 306 16.07 -41.51 20.59
N GLY A 307 15.95 -42.67 19.94
CA GLY A 307 17.02 -43.67 19.92
C GLY A 307 16.82 -44.75 18.88
N GLY A 308 17.82 -45.63 18.78
CA GLY A 308 17.87 -46.67 17.76
C GLY A 308 18.39 -46.19 16.41
N ASN A 309 18.41 -47.09 15.44
CA ASN A 309 18.81 -46.83 14.06
C ASN A 309 17.85 -47.56 13.12
N TYR A 310 16.93 -46.82 12.53
CA TYR A 310 15.92 -47.33 11.61
C TYR A 310 16.19 -46.80 10.22
N THR A 311 16.54 -47.71 9.31
CA THR A 311 16.86 -47.42 7.89
C THR A 311 15.63 -47.37 6.99
N ASN A 312 14.44 -47.50 7.58
CA ASN A 312 13.13 -47.43 6.93
C ASN A 312 12.13 -46.84 7.93
N VAL A 313 10.97 -46.41 7.43
CA VAL A 313 9.81 -46.05 8.26
C VAL A 313 9.53 -47.17 9.26
N CYS A 314 9.44 -46.81 10.55
CA CYS A 314 9.50 -47.78 11.65
C CYS A 314 8.14 -48.09 12.29
N ASP A 315 7.05 -47.86 11.54
CA ASP A 315 5.66 -48.06 11.96
C ASP A 315 5.38 -49.44 12.58
N SER A 316 6.03 -50.49 12.05
CA SER A 316 5.88 -51.87 12.50
C SER A 316 7.04 -52.39 13.36
N SER A 317 8.18 -51.71 13.37
CA SER A 317 9.44 -52.22 13.95
C SER A 317 9.87 -51.53 15.24
N ALA A 318 9.48 -50.26 15.46
CA ALA A 318 9.87 -49.50 16.65
C ALA A 318 8.85 -49.58 17.79
N SER A 319 7.54 -49.44 17.50
CA SER A 319 6.42 -49.72 18.42
C SER A 319 5.08 -49.26 17.83
N GLY A 320 4.17 -50.19 17.48
CA GLY A 320 2.82 -49.84 17.01
C GLY A 320 1.98 -49.05 18.02
N SER A 321 2.30 -49.15 19.32
CA SER A 321 1.72 -48.32 20.39
C SER A 321 2.07 -46.84 20.22
N TYR A 322 3.32 -46.57 19.83
CA TYR A 322 3.82 -45.23 19.56
C TYR A 322 3.13 -44.63 18.33
N LEU A 323 3.04 -45.39 17.24
CA LEU A 323 2.32 -44.99 16.04
C LEU A 323 0.85 -44.65 16.34
N SER A 324 0.20 -45.41 17.21
CA SER A 324 -1.19 -45.18 17.59
C SER A 324 -1.38 -43.84 18.33
N ALA A 325 -0.50 -43.54 19.30
CA ALA A 325 -0.54 -42.29 20.05
C ALA A 325 -0.30 -41.06 19.15
N VAL A 326 0.71 -41.11 18.28
CA VAL A 326 1.01 -40.01 17.36
C VAL A 326 -0.07 -39.85 16.29
N SER A 327 -0.69 -40.95 15.83
CA SER A 327 -1.80 -40.92 14.87
C SER A 327 -3.04 -40.24 15.46
N ASN A 328 -3.35 -40.47 16.73
CA ASN A 328 -4.43 -39.77 17.44
C ASN A 328 -4.18 -38.26 17.47
N LEU A 329 -2.97 -37.83 17.85
CA LEU A 329 -2.60 -36.41 17.84
C LEU A 329 -2.70 -35.80 16.43
N LYS A 330 -2.17 -36.51 15.41
CA LYS A 330 -2.25 -36.07 14.01
C LYS A 330 -3.70 -35.89 13.55
N SER A 331 -4.60 -36.82 13.89
CA SER A 331 -6.04 -36.71 13.57
C SER A 331 -6.73 -35.52 14.25
N ALA A 332 -6.20 -35.08 15.40
CA ALA A 332 -6.61 -33.87 16.09
C ALA A 332 -5.92 -32.59 15.58
N ARG A 333 -5.16 -32.68 14.48
CA ARG A 333 -4.36 -31.59 13.87
C ARG A 333 -3.25 -31.08 14.79
N ILE A 334 -2.78 -31.93 15.71
CA ILE A 334 -1.63 -31.66 16.57
C ILE A 334 -0.42 -32.40 15.97
N ALA A 335 0.59 -31.66 15.51
CA ALA A 335 1.77 -32.27 14.94
C ALA A 335 2.71 -32.80 16.03
N VAL A 336 3.14 -34.06 15.91
CA VAL A 336 4.26 -34.57 16.71
C VAL A 336 5.53 -34.32 15.92
N VAL A 337 6.46 -33.56 16.49
CA VAL A 337 7.71 -33.13 15.86
C VAL A 337 8.86 -33.73 16.65
N ALA A 338 9.70 -34.55 16.01
CA ALA A 338 10.73 -35.31 16.72
C ALA A 338 12.12 -35.20 16.08
N ALA A 339 13.13 -35.28 16.95
CA ALA A 339 14.54 -35.24 16.58
C ALA A 339 14.97 -36.52 15.85
N SER A 340 15.62 -36.38 14.68
CA SER A 340 16.13 -37.51 13.89
C SER A 340 17.25 -38.31 14.58
N GLY A 341 18.00 -37.67 15.49
CA GLY A 341 19.07 -38.26 16.30
C GLY A 341 20.46 -37.71 15.97
N ASN A 342 21.41 -37.96 16.89
CA ASN A 342 22.72 -37.31 16.94
C ASN A 342 23.90 -38.27 16.67
N GLN A 343 23.66 -39.41 16.01
CA GLN A 343 24.67 -40.45 15.78
C GLN A 343 25.42 -40.30 14.46
N GLY A 344 25.02 -39.34 13.62
CA GLY A 344 25.59 -39.12 12.30
C GLY A 344 25.24 -40.19 11.28
N TYR A 345 24.16 -40.94 11.50
CA TYR A 345 23.69 -41.94 10.54
C TYR A 345 23.32 -41.27 9.22
N THR A 346 23.80 -41.83 8.11
CA THR A 346 23.59 -41.29 6.76
C THR A 346 22.50 -42.04 5.99
N ASN A 347 21.85 -42.99 6.63
CA ASN A 347 20.83 -43.86 6.05
C ASN A 347 19.88 -44.40 7.12
N GLY A 348 19.57 -43.58 8.13
CA GLY A 348 18.64 -43.99 9.17
C GLY A 348 18.38 -42.90 10.21
N MET A 349 17.27 -43.06 10.94
CA MET A 349 16.80 -42.16 11.98
C MET A 349 16.44 -42.93 13.27
N GLY A 350 16.36 -42.22 14.39
CA GLY A 350 15.86 -42.77 15.65
C GLY A 350 14.32 -42.78 15.73
N ALA A 351 13.77 -43.64 16.60
CA ALA A 351 12.37 -43.54 17.02
C ALA A 351 12.23 -42.45 18.10
N PRO A 352 11.15 -41.64 18.11
CA PRO A 352 9.97 -41.75 17.26
C PRO A 352 10.04 -41.03 15.91
N ALA A 353 11.13 -40.34 15.59
CA ALA A 353 11.26 -39.61 14.32
C ALA A 353 11.13 -40.48 13.07
N CYS A 354 11.41 -41.78 13.16
CA CYS A 354 11.24 -42.71 12.04
C CYS A 354 9.78 -43.11 11.73
N LEU A 355 8.79 -42.70 12.54
CA LEU A 355 7.38 -43.04 12.34
C LEU A 355 6.74 -42.16 11.26
N SER A 356 5.87 -42.73 10.43
CA SER A 356 5.25 -42.03 9.28
C SER A 356 4.36 -40.84 9.66
N ASN A 357 3.81 -40.84 10.87
CA ASN A 357 2.93 -39.79 11.38
C ASN A 357 3.64 -38.77 12.30
N VAL A 358 4.98 -38.83 12.35
CA VAL A 358 5.83 -37.88 13.07
C VAL A 358 6.57 -37.02 12.05
N VAL A 359 6.63 -35.71 12.32
CA VAL A 359 7.44 -34.77 11.54
C VAL A 359 8.88 -34.90 12.02
N SER A 360 9.74 -35.47 11.18
CA SER A 360 11.15 -35.74 11.52
C SER A 360 12.06 -34.53 11.23
N VAL A 361 12.94 -34.20 12.18
CA VAL A 361 13.78 -32.99 12.09
C VAL A 361 15.28 -33.30 12.25
N GLY A 362 16.07 -32.91 11.25
CA GLY A 362 17.54 -32.93 11.29
C GLY A 362 18.14 -31.54 11.56
N ALA A 363 19.44 -31.53 11.85
CA ALA A 363 20.17 -30.33 12.26
C ALA A 363 21.06 -29.78 11.14
N THR A 364 21.10 -28.46 11.04
CA THR A 364 22.01 -27.70 10.16
C THR A 364 22.83 -26.70 10.97
N THR A 365 23.98 -26.29 10.42
CA THR A 365 24.69 -25.08 10.84
C THR A 365 24.02 -23.85 10.25
N ASP A 366 24.38 -22.65 10.73
CA ASP A 366 23.90 -21.39 10.15
C ASP A 366 24.28 -21.17 8.67
N ALA A 367 25.29 -21.90 8.17
CA ALA A 367 25.72 -21.88 6.77
C ALA A 367 24.92 -22.85 5.86
N ASP A 368 23.76 -23.34 6.30
CA ASP A 368 22.94 -24.32 5.57
C ASP A 368 23.72 -25.61 5.22
N VAL A 369 24.60 -26.05 6.12
CA VAL A 369 25.30 -27.35 6.04
C VAL A 369 24.67 -28.31 7.04
N VAL A 370 24.33 -29.52 6.61
CA VAL A 370 23.84 -30.58 7.52
C VAL A 370 24.92 -30.88 8.56
N ALA A 371 24.55 -30.81 9.84
CA ALA A 371 25.49 -31.02 10.93
C ALA A 371 26.03 -32.46 10.90
N SER A 372 27.33 -32.64 11.18
CA SER A 372 27.99 -33.95 11.05
C SER A 372 27.41 -35.03 11.96
N PHE A 373 26.77 -34.64 13.06
CA PHE A 373 26.08 -35.54 14.00
C PHE A 373 24.61 -35.80 13.61
N SER A 374 24.00 -35.01 12.72
CA SER A 374 22.58 -35.18 12.37
C SER A 374 22.41 -36.52 11.66
N ASN A 375 21.44 -37.30 12.13
CA ASN A 375 20.93 -38.44 11.38
C ASN A 375 20.22 -37.94 10.10
N SER A 376 20.24 -38.76 9.06
CA SER A 376 19.82 -38.41 7.70
C SER A 376 19.30 -39.66 6.99
N ASP A 377 18.16 -39.51 6.31
CA ASP A 377 17.58 -40.53 5.44
C ASP A 377 16.69 -39.85 4.39
N THR A 378 16.30 -40.61 3.37
CA THR A 378 15.37 -40.24 2.29
C THR A 378 13.97 -39.88 2.81
N PHE A 379 13.57 -40.40 3.96
CA PHE A 379 12.29 -40.11 4.61
C PHE A 379 12.40 -39.08 5.76
N LEU A 380 13.54 -38.38 5.89
CA LEU A 380 13.65 -37.20 6.75
C LEU A 380 12.79 -36.06 6.17
N ASP A 381 11.96 -35.43 6.99
CA ASP A 381 11.01 -34.42 6.53
C ASP A 381 11.62 -33.04 6.38
N LEU A 382 12.28 -32.56 7.44
CA LEU A 382 12.69 -31.17 7.56
C LEU A 382 14.08 -31.05 8.20
N LEU A 383 14.77 -29.96 7.88
CA LEU A 383 15.96 -29.50 8.57
C LEU A 383 15.67 -28.18 9.31
N ALA A 384 16.38 -27.94 10.41
CA ALA A 384 16.42 -26.66 11.09
C ALA A 384 17.80 -26.42 11.74
N PRO A 385 18.13 -25.18 12.16
CA PRO A 385 19.39 -24.89 12.83
C PRO A 385 19.52 -25.69 14.12
N GLY A 386 20.67 -26.34 14.32
CA GLY A 386 20.95 -27.18 15.49
C GLY A 386 22.39 -27.12 15.97
N VAL A 387 23.17 -26.11 15.54
CA VAL A 387 24.57 -25.92 15.97
C VAL A 387 24.72 -24.52 16.57
N SER A 388 25.36 -24.45 17.74
CA SER A 388 25.60 -23.22 18.52
C SER A 388 24.33 -22.47 18.89
N ILE A 389 23.24 -23.22 19.17
CA ILE A 389 21.94 -22.64 19.48
C ILE A 389 21.91 -22.20 20.94
N THR A 390 21.91 -20.88 21.14
CA THR A 390 21.72 -20.28 22.46
C THR A 390 20.25 -20.34 22.86
N SER A 391 19.96 -20.86 24.05
CA SER A 391 18.62 -20.86 24.64
C SER A 391 18.68 -20.92 26.17
N THR A 392 17.53 -20.91 26.80
CA THR A 392 17.32 -20.87 28.26
C THR A 392 17.85 -22.12 28.95
N VAL A 393 18.44 -22.00 30.12
CA VAL A 393 18.75 -23.12 31.02
C VAL A 393 18.19 -22.81 32.42
N PRO A 394 17.86 -23.82 33.25
CA PRO A 394 17.25 -23.58 34.55
C PRO A 394 18.04 -22.60 35.42
N GLY A 395 17.33 -21.87 36.29
CA GLY A 395 17.92 -20.86 37.16
C GLY A 395 18.16 -19.49 36.50
N GLY A 396 17.58 -19.26 35.32
CA GLY A 396 17.58 -17.95 34.64
C GLY A 396 18.74 -17.70 33.68
N GLY A 397 19.56 -18.72 33.41
CA GLY A 397 20.73 -18.61 32.54
C GLY A 397 20.45 -18.93 31.08
N TYR A 398 21.47 -18.77 30.23
CA TYR A 398 21.44 -19.17 28.83
C TYR A 398 22.72 -19.92 28.46
N GLN A 399 22.60 -20.92 27.58
CA GLN A 399 23.74 -21.68 27.06
C GLN A 399 23.56 -22.03 25.59
N ALA A 400 24.68 -22.17 24.88
CA ALA A 400 24.71 -22.55 23.47
C ALA A 400 24.99 -24.05 23.32
N TRP A 401 24.06 -24.79 22.71
CA TRP A 401 24.16 -26.24 22.53
C TRP A 401 24.03 -26.68 21.08
N ASN A 402 24.42 -27.94 20.83
CA ASN A 402 24.35 -28.58 19.53
C ASN A 402 23.46 -29.82 19.62
N GLY A 403 22.60 -30.03 18.64
CA GLY A 403 21.81 -31.25 18.52
C GLY A 403 20.62 -31.10 17.59
N THR A 404 20.13 -32.22 17.07
CA THR A 404 18.79 -32.30 16.46
C THR A 404 17.70 -31.95 17.47
N SER A 405 17.99 -32.11 18.77
CA SER A 405 17.17 -31.62 19.87
C SER A 405 16.97 -30.11 19.87
N MET A 406 17.95 -29.32 19.39
CA MET A 406 17.80 -27.87 19.27
C MET A 406 17.10 -27.48 17.96
N ALA A 407 17.25 -28.29 16.91
CA ALA A 407 16.56 -28.09 15.63
C ALA A 407 15.05 -28.37 15.69
N THR A 408 14.65 -29.41 16.42
CA THR A 408 13.23 -29.82 16.57
C THR A 408 12.31 -28.71 17.08
N PRO A 409 12.64 -27.95 18.14
CA PRO A 409 11.78 -26.89 18.66
C PRO A 409 11.64 -25.68 17.72
N TYR A 410 12.57 -25.48 16.77
CA TYR A 410 12.34 -24.49 15.71
C TYR A 410 11.12 -24.85 14.85
N VAL A 411 11.01 -26.13 14.49
CA VAL A 411 9.87 -26.64 13.70
C VAL A 411 8.60 -26.68 14.54
N ALA A 412 8.68 -27.11 15.81
CA ALA A 412 7.53 -27.15 16.70
C ALA A 412 6.95 -25.75 16.96
N GLY A 413 7.81 -24.74 17.19
CA GLY A 413 7.41 -23.33 17.30
C GLY A 413 6.86 -22.78 15.99
N THR A 414 7.50 -23.07 14.85
CA THR A 414 6.97 -22.71 13.52
C THR A 414 5.56 -23.25 13.32
N TRP A 415 5.27 -24.45 13.82
CA TRP A 415 3.92 -25.02 13.76
C TRP A 415 2.87 -24.16 14.46
N ALA A 416 3.19 -23.54 15.60
CA ALA A 416 2.27 -22.63 16.29
C ALA A 416 1.97 -21.37 15.45
N ILE A 417 2.99 -20.79 14.79
CA ILE A 417 2.80 -19.69 13.83
C ILE A 417 1.90 -20.13 12.67
N MET A 418 2.14 -21.30 12.09
CA MET A 418 1.35 -21.82 10.98
C MET A 418 -0.11 -22.10 11.40
N ARG A 419 -0.34 -22.57 12.63
CA ARG A 419 -1.69 -22.82 13.17
C ARG A 419 -2.45 -21.53 13.49
N GLN A 420 -1.75 -20.48 13.93
CA GLN A 420 -2.34 -19.14 14.08
C GLN A 420 -2.94 -18.65 12.74
N MET A 421 -2.28 -18.96 11.64
CA MET A 421 -2.72 -18.57 10.30
C MET A 421 -3.73 -19.52 9.67
N TYR A 422 -3.50 -20.82 9.83
CA TYR A 422 -4.27 -21.90 9.21
C TYR A 422 -4.91 -22.78 10.29
N PRO A 423 -5.89 -22.26 11.06
CA PRO A 423 -6.44 -22.94 12.22
C PRO A 423 -7.17 -24.25 11.90
N THR A 424 -7.54 -24.45 10.63
CA THR A 424 -8.24 -25.66 10.16
C THR A 424 -7.37 -26.60 9.33
N ALA A 425 -6.16 -26.19 8.93
CA ALA A 425 -5.28 -27.02 8.11
C ALA A 425 -4.88 -28.31 8.85
N SER A 426 -4.74 -29.39 8.08
CA SER A 426 -4.23 -30.66 8.59
C SER A 426 -2.72 -30.57 8.85
N VAL A 427 -2.19 -31.57 9.58
CA VAL A 427 -0.74 -31.70 9.77
C VAL A 427 -0.03 -31.87 8.42
N ASP A 428 -0.61 -32.63 7.49
CA ASP A 428 -0.01 -32.88 6.18
C ASP A 428 0.00 -31.63 5.31
N ASP A 429 -1.03 -30.77 5.37
CA ASP A 429 -1.06 -29.50 4.63
C ASP A 429 0.07 -28.57 5.09
N ILE A 430 0.22 -28.39 6.40
CA ILE A 430 1.29 -27.55 6.98
C ILE A 430 2.66 -28.17 6.68
N LEU A 431 2.82 -29.49 6.82
CA LEU A 431 4.07 -30.19 6.50
C LEU A 431 4.46 -29.98 5.04
N ASN A 432 3.53 -30.19 4.10
CA ASN A 432 3.77 -29.99 2.68
C ASN A 432 4.14 -28.55 2.37
N GLN A 433 3.51 -27.57 3.03
CA GLN A 433 3.87 -26.16 2.90
C GLN A 433 5.29 -25.89 3.38
N LEU A 434 5.71 -26.43 4.53
CA LEU A 434 7.08 -26.29 5.02
C LEU A 434 8.11 -27.00 4.13
N LYS A 435 7.78 -28.18 3.59
CA LYS A 435 8.67 -28.93 2.68
C LYS A 435 8.86 -28.24 1.34
N THR A 436 7.77 -27.72 0.76
CA THR A 436 7.81 -27.07 -0.56
C THR A 436 8.43 -25.67 -0.53
N ARG A 437 8.45 -25.01 0.63
CA ARG A 437 8.88 -23.61 0.78
C ARG A 437 10.16 -23.44 1.60
N GLY A 438 10.67 -24.53 2.15
CA GLY A 438 11.96 -24.61 2.78
C GLY A 438 13.11 -24.47 1.76
N VAL A 439 14.29 -24.16 2.28
CA VAL A 439 15.53 -24.10 1.49
C VAL A 439 16.07 -25.51 1.35
N LEU A 440 16.18 -26.03 0.12
CA LEU A 440 16.76 -27.36 -0.09
C LEU A 440 18.24 -27.36 0.28
N VAL A 441 18.59 -28.17 1.26
CA VAL A 441 19.97 -28.37 1.71
C VAL A 441 20.41 -29.77 1.33
N THR A 442 21.59 -29.88 0.71
CA THR A 442 22.19 -31.17 0.36
C THR A 442 23.08 -31.65 1.50
N ASP A 443 22.79 -32.83 2.04
CA ASP A 443 23.70 -33.53 2.92
C ASP A 443 24.86 -34.10 2.10
N THR A 444 26.04 -33.52 2.25
CA THR A 444 27.25 -33.91 1.49
C THR A 444 27.72 -35.34 1.79
N ARG A 445 27.24 -35.96 2.89
CA ARG A 445 27.64 -37.31 3.29
C ARG A 445 26.92 -38.40 2.49
N ASN A 446 25.71 -38.13 1.99
CA ASN A 446 24.86 -39.11 1.29
C ASN A 446 24.11 -38.56 0.07
N SER A 447 24.32 -37.28 -0.28
CA SER A 447 23.67 -36.57 -1.39
C SER A 447 22.14 -36.44 -1.28
N ILE A 448 21.57 -36.65 -0.09
CA ILE A 448 20.14 -36.47 0.14
C ILE A 448 19.85 -34.97 0.27
N GLN A 449 18.80 -34.52 -0.41
CA GLN A 449 18.30 -33.16 -0.29
C GLN A 449 17.08 -33.14 0.63
N THR A 450 17.16 -32.33 1.68
CA THR A 450 16.06 -32.15 2.63
C THR A 450 15.79 -30.65 2.79
N PRO A 451 14.51 -30.21 2.79
CA PRO A 451 14.19 -28.81 2.97
C PRO A 451 14.43 -28.36 4.41
N ARG A 452 15.23 -27.31 4.58
CA ARG A 452 15.34 -26.57 5.83
C ARG A 452 14.22 -25.52 5.94
N ILE A 453 13.50 -25.49 7.06
CA ILE A 453 12.31 -24.66 7.22
C ILE A 453 12.55 -23.16 7.01
N ASN A 454 11.78 -22.51 6.15
CA ASN A 454 11.81 -21.06 6.01
C ASN A 454 10.42 -20.50 6.35
N VAL A 455 10.30 -19.95 7.56
CA VAL A 455 9.01 -19.50 8.10
C VAL A 455 8.48 -18.33 7.28
N GLY A 456 9.31 -17.34 6.96
CA GLY A 456 8.92 -16.17 6.19
C GLY A 456 8.48 -16.50 4.76
N ASN A 457 9.08 -17.52 4.14
CA ASN A 457 8.56 -18.04 2.87
C ASN A 457 7.21 -18.72 3.08
N SER A 458 7.01 -19.41 4.19
CA SER A 458 5.79 -20.20 4.48
C SER A 458 4.58 -19.35 4.90
N VAL A 459 4.79 -18.06 5.18
CA VAL A 459 3.76 -17.06 5.50
C VAL A 459 3.45 -16.19 4.25
N PRO A 460 2.17 -15.90 3.92
CA PRO A 460 1.80 -14.91 2.92
C PRO A 460 2.45 -13.56 3.20
N THR A 461 3.17 -13.01 2.22
CA THR A 461 3.59 -11.60 2.27
C THR A 461 2.37 -10.69 2.25
N ASN A 462 2.49 -9.55 2.93
CA ASN A 462 1.43 -8.56 2.98
C ASN A 462 1.06 -8.10 1.55
N GLY A 463 -0.23 -8.16 1.22
CA GLY A 463 -0.79 -7.45 0.08
C GLY A 463 -0.78 -5.96 0.37
N VAL A 464 -0.35 -5.15 -0.58
CA VAL A 464 -0.46 -3.70 -0.50
C VAL A 464 -1.70 -3.29 -1.27
N VAL A 465 -2.71 -2.82 -0.55
CA VAL A 465 -3.92 -2.22 -1.12
C VAL A 465 -3.73 -0.70 -1.17
N ARG A 466 -3.99 -0.10 -2.32
CA ARG A 466 -3.92 1.36 -2.49
C ARG A 466 -5.00 1.86 -3.43
N PHE A 467 -5.39 3.12 -3.25
CA PHE A 467 -6.21 3.82 -4.23
C PHE A 467 -5.36 4.20 -5.43
N ASN A 468 -5.98 4.29 -6.62
CA ASN A 468 -5.29 4.76 -7.82
C ASN A 468 -4.92 6.26 -7.73
N SER A 469 -5.74 7.05 -7.03
CA SER A 469 -5.49 8.46 -6.74
C SER A 469 -5.87 8.79 -5.30
N SER A 470 -5.36 9.91 -4.78
CA SER A 470 -5.68 10.41 -3.43
C SER A 470 -6.97 11.21 -3.39
N SER A 471 -7.48 11.64 -4.55
CA SER A 471 -8.70 12.44 -4.63
C SER A 471 -9.42 12.31 -5.97
N SER A 472 -10.70 12.65 -5.96
CA SER A 472 -11.55 12.84 -7.13
C SER A 472 -12.57 13.95 -6.85
N VAL A 473 -13.19 14.45 -7.91
CA VAL A 473 -14.25 15.46 -7.85
C VAL A 473 -15.44 14.92 -8.62
N VAL A 474 -16.63 14.98 -8.01
CA VAL A 474 -17.86 14.45 -8.56
C VAL A 474 -18.99 15.44 -8.31
N LEU A 475 -19.92 15.55 -9.26
CA LEU A 475 -21.13 16.34 -9.08
C LEU A 475 -22.18 15.54 -8.30
N GLU A 476 -23.00 16.22 -7.52
CA GLU A 476 -24.18 15.60 -6.90
C GLU A 476 -25.08 14.89 -7.92
N GLY A 477 -25.76 13.84 -7.47
CA GLY A 477 -26.59 12.99 -8.31
C GLY A 477 -25.84 12.06 -9.27
N LEU A 478 -24.50 12.07 -9.27
CA LEU A 478 -23.68 11.12 -10.04
C LEU A 478 -23.11 9.99 -9.19
N THR A 479 -22.73 8.91 -9.85
CA THR A 479 -22.04 7.78 -9.23
C THR A 479 -20.53 7.91 -9.44
N GLN A 480 -19.76 7.86 -8.35
CA GLN A 480 -18.30 7.76 -8.38
C GLN A 480 -17.87 6.29 -8.24
N THR A 481 -17.05 5.81 -9.18
CA THR A 481 -16.41 4.50 -9.07
C THR A 481 -14.92 4.68 -8.78
N LEU A 482 -14.42 4.04 -7.72
CA LEU A 482 -13.02 4.05 -7.35
C LEU A 482 -12.40 2.68 -7.63
N ASN A 483 -11.36 2.67 -8.46
CA ASN A 483 -10.57 1.47 -8.73
C ASN A 483 -9.53 1.28 -7.62
N ILE A 484 -9.55 0.11 -6.99
CA ILE A 484 -8.62 -0.25 -5.92
C ILE A 484 -7.60 -1.24 -6.46
N HIS A 485 -6.31 -0.96 -6.21
CA HIS A 485 -5.21 -1.79 -6.69
C HIS A 485 -4.72 -2.69 -5.56
N LEU A 486 -4.41 -3.94 -5.92
CA LEU A 486 -3.77 -4.90 -5.04
C LEU A 486 -2.41 -5.27 -5.61
N GLN A 487 -1.35 -5.02 -4.84
CA GLN A 487 -0.01 -5.50 -5.15
C GLN A 487 0.34 -6.62 -4.18
N THR A 488 0.62 -7.82 -4.70
CA THR A 488 1.09 -8.93 -3.86
C THR A 488 2.60 -8.83 -3.63
N GLY A 489 3.04 -9.22 -2.44
CA GLY A 489 4.46 -9.21 -2.07
C GLY A 489 5.30 -10.25 -2.83
N THR A 490 6.60 -10.21 -2.60
CA THR A 490 7.63 -10.92 -3.39
C THR A 490 7.78 -12.42 -3.08
N SER A 491 7.09 -12.98 -2.08
CA SER A 491 7.22 -14.41 -1.72
C SER A 491 6.04 -15.24 -2.21
N GLY A 492 6.33 -16.48 -2.61
CA GLY A 492 5.48 -17.33 -3.47
C GLY A 492 4.17 -17.88 -2.89
N THR A 493 3.54 -17.22 -1.92
CA THR A 493 2.24 -17.63 -1.36
C THR A 493 1.20 -16.61 -1.79
N ASN A 494 0.10 -17.11 -2.35
CA ASN A 494 -1.00 -16.27 -2.78
C ASN A 494 -1.71 -15.69 -1.54
N LEU A 495 -2.13 -14.42 -1.61
CA LEU A 495 -3.09 -13.90 -0.65
C LEU A 495 -4.34 -14.79 -0.63
N PRO A 496 -5.05 -14.89 0.50
CA PRO A 496 -6.34 -15.60 0.54
C PRO A 496 -7.31 -15.02 -0.49
N SER A 497 -8.16 -15.85 -1.10
CA SER A 497 -9.21 -15.44 -2.04
C SER A 497 -10.48 -16.26 -1.75
N PRO A 498 -11.62 -15.63 -1.41
CA PRO A 498 -11.81 -14.20 -1.26
C PRO A 498 -11.25 -13.64 0.05
N PHE A 499 -11.01 -12.33 0.10
CA PHE A 499 -10.82 -11.60 1.36
C PHE A 499 -11.60 -10.28 1.34
N THR A 500 -11.95 -9.77 2.52
CA THR A 500 -12.82 -8.59 2.65
C THR A 500 -12.14 -7.51 3.50
N LEU A 501 -12.24 -6.27 3.04
CA LEU A 501 -11.85 -5.07 3.77
C LEU A 501 -13.10 -4.37 4.32
N THR A 502 -12.98 -3.77 5.50
CA THR A 502 -13.97 -2.82 6.01
C THR A 502 -13.70 -1.46 5.38
N VAL A 503 -14.74 -0.84 4.81
CA VAL A 503 -14.67 0.51 4.27
C VAL A 503 -15.10 1.47 5.37
N ASN A 504 -14.23 2.43 5.70
CA ASN A 504 -14.56 3.49 6.64
C ASN A 504 -14.76 4.79 5.89
N TYR A 505 -15.82 5.49 6.25
CA TYR A 505 -16.17 6.78 5.70
C TYR A 505 -16.02 7.88 6.76
N GLY A 506 -15.53 9.04 6.34
CA GLY A 506 -15.48 10.28 7.12
C GLY A 506 -15.58 11.48 6.18
N GLY A 507 -15.17 12.66 6.65
CA GLY A 507 -15.27 13.91 5.88
C GLY A 507 -16.37 14.82 6.42
N THR A 508 -16.78 15.79 5.61
CA THR A 508 -17.85 16.74 5.97
C THR A 508 -19.24 16.24 5.59
N ALA A 509 -19.33 15.42 4.53
CA ALA A 509 -20.57 14.80 4.09
C ALA A 509 -21.02 13.71 5.08
N THR A 510 -22.31 13.70 5.38
CA THR A 510 -23.03 12.76 6.22
C THR A 510 -23.59 11.57 5.42
N HIS A 511 -23.32 10.36 5.93
CA HIS A 511 -23.70 9.11 5.26
C HIS A 511 -25.23 8.91 5.23
N ASN A 512 -25.77 8.39 4.11
CA ASN A 512 -27.19 8.20 3.77
C ASN A 512 -28.00 9.46 3.41
N SER A 513 -27.57 10.67 3.79
CA SER A 513 -28.15 11.91 3.26
C SER A 513 -27.44 12.32 1.98
N ASP A 514 -26.10 12.25 1.96
CA ASP A 514 -25.31 12.91 0.91
C ASP A 514 -24.70 11.86 -0.03
N TYR A 515 -24.52 10.62 0.45
CA TYR A 515 -24.08 9.50 -0.36
C TYR A 515 -24.50 8.14 0.22
N THR A 516 -24.47 7.12 -0.64
CA THR A 516 -24.57 5.70 -0.25
C THR A 516 -23.38 4.90 -0.79
N GLY A 517 -22.88 3.97 0.01
CA GLY A 517 -21.77 3.09 -0.36
C GLY A 517 -21.74 1.81 0.47
N PRO A 518 -20.99 0.78 0.05
CA PRO A 518 -20.90 -0.47 0.80
C PRO A 518 -19.96 -0.32 2.00
N ASN A 519 -20.28 -0.98 3.12
CA ASN A 519 -19.42 -1.01 4.33
C ASN A 519 -18.26 -2.01 4.21
N THR A 520 -18.26 -2.83 3.16
CA THR A 520 -17.23 -3.84 2.92
C THR A 520 -16.87 -3.91 1.45
N LEU A 521 -15.61 -4.24 1.17
CA LEU A 521 -15.10 -4.47 -0.18
C LEU A 521 -14.45 -5.84 -0.25
N THR A 522 -14.94 -6.71 -1.13
CA THR A 522 -14.45 -8.09 -1.24
C THR A 522 -13.61 -8.27 -2.50
N PHE A 523 -12.39 -8.77 -2.32
CA PHE A 523 -11.48 -9.14 -3.39
C PHE A 523 -11.65 -10.63 -3.67
N THR A 524 -12.02 -10.98 -4.90
CA THR A 524 -12.22 -12.38 -5.31
C THR A 524 -11.52 -12.63 -6.63
N ARG A 525 -10.76 -13.72 -6.71
CA ARG A 525 -10.09 -14.14 -7.95
C ARG A 525 -10.08 -15.65 -8.08
N SER A 526 -10.52 -16.15 -9.24
CA SER A 526 -10.40 -17.56 -9.63
C SER A 526 -8.93 -17.91 -9.86
N GLY A 527 -8.40 -18.91 -9.14
CA GLY A 527 -6.99 -19.30 -9.18
C GLY A 527 -6.08 -18.61 -8.15
N GLY A 528 -6.63 -17.73 -7.30
CA GLY A 528 -5.88 -17.04 -6.25
C GLY A 528 -4.99 -15.90 -6.75
N TRP A 529 -4.27 -15.27 -5.82
CA TRP A 529 -3.47 -14.08 -6.05
C TRP A 529 -1.99 -14.40 -6.24
N ALA A 530 -1.50 -14.50 -7.47
CA ALA A 530 -0.10 -14.81 -7.75
C ALA A 530 0.86 -13.83 -7.05
N PRO A 531 2.04 -14.32 -6.60
CA PRO A 531 3.06 -13.49 -5.96
C PRO A 531 3.66 -12.45 -6.92
N ASN A 532 4.21 -11.37 -6.36
CA ASN A 532 4.88 -10.27 -7.08
C ASN A 532 4.07 -9.71 -8.26
N THR A 533 2.75 -9.67 -8.13
CA THR A 533 1.84 -9.28 -9.19
C THR A 533 1.04 -8.06 -8.76
N THR A 534 0.98 -7.07 -9.63
CA THR A 534 0.09 -5.92 -9.46
C THR A 534 -1.20 -6.20 -10.22
N TYR A 535 -2.29 -6.23 -9.47
CA TYR A 535 -3.62 -6.40 -10.01
C TYR A 535 -4.35 -5.05 -10.00
N ASN A 536 -4.76 -4.62 -11.19
CA ASN A 536 -5.40 -3.32 -11.39
C ASN A 536 -6.91 -3.52 -11.48
N ALA A 537 -7.67 -2.72 -10.71
CA ALA A 537 -9.14 -2.68 -10.77
C ALA A 537 -9.88 -4.00 -10.47
N GLU A 538 -9.32 -4.86 -9.60
CA GLU A 538 -9.95 -6.14 -9.22
C GLU A 538 -11.18 -5.97 -8.34
N ALA A 539 -11.24 -4.86 -7.60
CA ALA A 539 -12.39 -4.48 -6.81
C ALA A 539 -12.70 -3.01 -7.09
N GLN A 540 -13.98 -2.74 -7.34
CA GLN A 540 -14.51 -1.40 -7.57
C GLN A 540 -15.36 -1.01 -6.38
N LEU A 541 -15.03 0.13 -5.78
CA LEU A 541 -15.88 0.75 -4.78
C LEU A 541 -16.80 1.75 -5.48
N VAL A 542 -18.10 1.46 -5.49
CA VAL A 542 -19.13 2.31 -6.10
C VAL A 542 -19.80 3.13 -5.01
N ILE A 543 -19.68 4.45 -5.11
CA ILE A 543 -20.29 5.42 -4.20
C ILE A 543 -21.32 6.20 -5.01
N ASN A 544 -22.60 6.14 -4.62
CA ASN A 544 -23.64 6.94 -5.24
C ASN A 544 -23.78 8.23 -4.44
N ILE A 545 -23.49 9.36 -5.08
CA ILE A 545 -23.69 10.68 -4.48
C ILE A 545 -25.16 11.03 -4.66
N LEU A 546 -25.84 11.27 -3.56
CA LEU A 546 -27.25 11.63 -3.56
C LEU A 546 -27.37 13.11 -3.93
N ASN A 547 -28.46 13.47 -4.60
CA ASN A 547 -28.84 14.87 -4.72
C ASN A 547 -29.79 15.17 -3.57
N ASP A 548 -29.33 15.96 -2.59
CA ASP A 548 -30.10 16.39 -1.45
C ASP A 548 -30.69 17.79 -1.72
N ASP A 549 -31.72 17.81 -2.55
CA ASP A 549 -32.53 19.00 -2.70
C ASP A 549 -33.08 19.38 -1.29
N PHE A 550 -32.61 20.51 -0.75
CA PHE A 550 -33.12 21.24 0.44
C PHE A 550 -32.54 20.91 1.83
N ALA A 551 -31.38 21.51 2.21
CA ALA A 551 -31.20 22.13 3.53
C ALA A 551 -29.95 23.04 3.69
N ARG A 552 -30.16 24.37 3.71
CA ARG A 552 -29.26 25.39 4.31
C ARG A 552 -27.87 25.57 3.67
N GLY A 553 -27.82 26.20 2.50
CA GLY A 553 -26.62 26.92 2.05
C GLY A 553 -25.42 26.01 1.77
N ASP A 554 -25.62 25.04 0.89
CA ASP A 554 -24.66 23.97 0.59
C ASP A 554 -23.37 24.47 -0.06
N ILE A 555 -22.30 24.35 0.73
CA ILE A 555 -20.92 24.44 0.28
C ILE A 555 -20.45 23.07 -0.20
N ASN A 556 -19.47 23.03 -1.10
CA ASN A 556 -18.86 21.75 -1.52
C ASN A 556 -18.45 20.89 -0.32
N GLU A 557 -18.85 19.62 -0.35
CA GLU A 557 -18.59 18.68 0.74
C GLU A 557 -17.48 17.70 0.38
N THR A 558 -17.06 16.91 1.36
CA THR A 558 -16.04 15.89 1.19
C THR A 558 -16.43 14.57 1.82
N VAL A 559 -16.16 13.49 1.10
CA VAL A 559 -16.19 12.11 1.61
C VAL A 559 -14.76 11.59 1.62
N ILE A 560 -14.24 11.28 2.81
CA ILE A 560 -12.92 10.66 2.99
C ILE A 560 -13.12 9.16 3.17
N ILE A 561 -12.55 8.39 2.27
CA ILE A 561 -12.64 6.93 2.25
C ILE A 561 -11.31 6.34 2.67
N SER A 562 -11.36 5.40 3.60
CA SER A 562 -10.20 4.62 4.05
C SER A 562 -10.60 3.16 4.26
N PHE A 563 -9.60 2.30 4.44
CA PHE A 563 -9.83 0.88 4.67
C PHE A 563 -9.28 0.44 6.01
N THR A 564 -9.95 -0.53 6.63
CA THR A 564 -9.40 -1.34 7.71
C THR A 564 -9.41 -2.80 7.27
N SER A 565 -8.31 -3.50 7.50
CA SER A 565 -8.23 -4.93 7.25
C SER A 565 -8.33 -5.68 8.58
N PRO A 566 -9.15 -6.73 8.69
CA PRO A 566 -9.11 -7.63 9.83
C PRO A 566 -7.86 -8.52 9.84
N SER A 567 -7.12 -8.56 8.72
CA SER A 567 -5.90 -9.33 8.55
C SER A 567 -4.67 -8.43 8.49
N SER A 568 -3.65 -8.77 9.26
CA SER A 568 -2.30 -8.17 9.18
C SER A 568 -1.57 -8.48 7.87
N LEU A 569 -2.12 -9.41 7.06
CA LEU A 569 -1.64 -9.75 5.72
C LEU A 569 -2.01 -8.70 4.66
N ILE A 570 -2.74 -7.64 5.01
CA ILE A 570 -3.02 -6.51 4.10
C ILE A 570 -2.50 -5.23 4.74
N THR A 571 -1.65 -4.54 4.00
CA THR A 571 -1.12 -3.22 4.34
C THR A 571 -1.65 -2.19 3.36
N PHE A 572 -1.72 -0.93 3.77
CA PHE A 572 -2.24 0.15 2.93
C PHE A 572 -1.08 0.96 2.35
N GLY A 573 -0.96 0.93 1.02
CA GLY A 573 0.03 1.69 0.29
C GLY A 573 -0.35 3.16 0.19
N THR A 574 0.53 3.97 -0.38
CA THR A 574 0.21 5.37 -0.69
C THR A 574 -0.38 5.49 -2.10
N PRO A 575 -1.52 6.20 -2.26
CA PRO A 575 -2.37 6.78 -1.22
C PRO A 575 -3.23 5.74 -0.49
N SER A 576 -3.28 5.85 0.85
CA SER A 576 -4.02 4.93 1.75
C SER A 576 -5.45 5.39 2.03
N GLN A 577 -5.78 6.61 1.59
CA GLN A 577 -7.09 7.23 1.68
C GLN A 577 -7.41 7.91 0.36
N HIS A 578 -8.70 8.10 0.10
CA HIS A 578 -9.19 8.84 -1.05
C HIS A 578 -10.25 9.86 -0.61
N THR A 579 -10.07 11.11 -1.02
CA THR A 579 -11.04 12.18 -0.77
C THR A 579 -11.86 12.47 -2.02
N ILE A 580 -13.16 12.23 -1.96
CA ILE A 580 -14.10 12.69 -2.97
C ILE A 580 -14.56 14.09 -2.57
N THR A 581 -14.36 15.09 -3.42
CA THR A 581 -15.01 16.39 -3.29
C THR A 581 -16.32 16.37 -4.05
N ILE A 582 -17.41 16.57 -3.35
CA ILE A 582 -18.75 16.68 -3.90
C ILE A 582 -18.94 18.14 -4.30
N LEU A 583 -19.16 18.37 -5.60
CA LEU A 583 -19.52 19.67 -6.12
C LEU A 583 -21.03 19.80 -6.12
N ASN A 584 -21.48 20.85 -5.44
CA ASN A 584 -22.88 21.21 -5.39
C ASN A 584 -23.38 21.61 -6.79
N THR A 585 -24.44 20.95 -7.26
CA THR A 585 -25.07 21.28 -8.55
C THR A 585 -26.16 22.35 -8.46
N ASN A 586 -26.56 22.73 -7.24
CA ASN A 586 -27.66 23.64 -6.93
C ASN A 586 -27.24 25.12 -6.81
N VAL A 587 -26.12 25.53 -7.41
CA VAL A 587 -25.80 26.97 -7.55
C VAL A 587 -26.71 27.58 -8.62
N GLN A 588 -27.83 28.14 -8.18
CA GLN A 588 -28.77 28.91 -8.99
C GLN A 588 -28.05 30.05 -9.74
N VAL A 589 -27.97 29.96 -11.07
CA VAL A 589 -27.51 31.05 -11.96
C VAL A 589 -28.71 31.97 -12.20
N THR A 590 -28.74 33.14 -11.56
CA THR A 590 -29.82 34.12 -11.76
C THR A 590 -29.50 35.12 -12.87
N GLY A 591 -30.51 35.46 -13.67
CA GLY A 591 -30.42 36.48 -14.73
C GLY A 591 -31.66 37.35 -14.83
N ASP A 592 -31.50 38.57 -15.34
CA ASP A 592 -32.56 39.57 -15.48
C ASP A 592 -32.95 39.76 -16.95
N VAL A 593 -34.25 39.81 -17.24
CA VAL A 593 -34.80 40.20 -18.56
C VAL A 593 -35.51 41.55 -18.45
N ASN A 594 -35.09 42.54 -19.25
CA ASN A 594 -35.65 43.90 -19.25
C ASN A 594 -35.62 44.56 -20.64
N PHE A 595 -36.43 45.61 -20.84
CA PHE A 595 -36.28 46.51 -21.99
C PHE A 595 -35.04 47.39 -21.81
N THR A 596 -34.41 47.83 -22.91
CA THR A 596 -33.26 48.75 -22.80
C THR A 596 -33.67 50.16 -22.35
N SER A 597 -34.94 50.53 -22.52
CA SER A 597 -35.53 51.81 -22.10
C SER A 597 -37.00 51.64 -21.70
N SER A 598 -37.48 52.51 -20.81
CA SER A 598 -38.88 52.58 -20.39
C SER A 598 -39.77 53.38 -21.35
N THR A 599 -39.17 54.12 -22.30
CA THR A 599 -39.91 54.90 -23.31
C THR A 599 -39.22 54.87 -24.67
N TYR A 600 -40.01 54.69 -25.73
CA TYR A 600 -39.57 54.78 -27.13
C TYR A 600 -40.48 55.75 -27.89
N GLN A 601 -39.94 56.50 -28.85
CA GLN A 601 -40.73 57.35 -29.74
C GLN A 601 -40.51 56.93 -31.19
N VAL A 602 -41.59 56.71 -31.92
CA VAL A 602 -41.60 56.28 -33.32
C VAL A 602 -42.48 57.23 -34.13
N ALA A 603 -42.09 57.52 -35.36
CA ALA A 603 -42.86 58.40 -36.24
C ALA A 603 -43.79 57.58 -37.15
N GLU A 604 -45.02 58.06 -37.33
CA GLU A 604 -45.94 57.61 -38.36
C GLU A 604 -45.81 58.54 -39.58
N PHE A 605 -45.49 57.98 -40.75
CA PHE A 605 -45.26 58.75 -41.99
C PHE A 605 -46.52 58.71 -42.87
N GLY A 606 -47.54 59.47 -42.51
CA GLY A 606 -48.92 59.27 -42.98
C GLY A 606 -49.30 59.71 -44.39
N ASP A 607 -48.39 60.23 -45.23
CA ASP A 607 -48.73 60.61 -46.62
C ASP A 607 -48.10 59.73 -47.73
N THR A 608 -47.31 58.71 -47.37
CA THR A 608 -46.63 57.86 -48.38
C THR A 608 -47.28 56.50 -48.61
N GLY A 609 -48.18 56.08 -47.71
CA GLY A 609 -48.81 54.76 -47.75
C GLY A 609 -47.89 53.58 -47.42
N PHE A 610 -46.68 53.83 -46.89
CA PHE A 610 -45.74 52.78 -46.47
C PHE A 610 -45.79 52.55 -44.97
N ASP A 611 -46.00 51.30 -44.57
CA ASP A 611 -45.85 50.87 -43.19
C ASP A 611 -44.37 50.86 -42.78
N ASN A 612 -44.06 51.29 -41.56
CA ASN A 612 -42.68 51.40 -41.08
C ASN A 612 -42.35 50.31 -40.05
N LEU A 613 -41.32 49.49 -40.30
CA LEU A 613 -40.87 48.46 -39.36
C LEU A 613 -39.88 49.05 -38.35
N VAL A 614 -40.21 48.96 -37.07
CA VAL A 614 -39.35 49.38 -35.94
C VAL A 614 -38.94 48.16 -35.13
N GLN A 615 -37.70 48.12 -34.64
CA GLN A 615 -37.18 47.04 -33.81
C GLN A 615 -36.95 47.51 -32.38
N ILE A 616 -37.73 46.99 -31.43
CA ILE A 616 -37.61 47.34 -30.00
C ILE A 616 -36.71 46.32 -29.28
N PRO A 617 -35.59 46.73 -28.67
CA PRO A 617 -34.63 45.81 -28.07
C PRO A 617 -35.00 45.37 -26.64
N VAL A 618 -34.75 44.09 -26.34
CA VAL A 618 -34.89 43.46 -25.02
C VAL A 618 -33.54 42.86 -24.63
N ARG A 619 -33.07 43.15 -23.42
CA ARG A 619 -31.80 42.66 -22.86
C ARG A 619 -32.02 41.50 -21.88
N LEU A 620 -31.11 40.53 -21.95
CA LEU A 620 -30.90 39.48 -20.97
C LEU A 620 -29.51 39.67 -20.36
N THR A 621 -29.44 39.81 -19.03
CA THR A 621 -28.17 39.97 -18.29
C THR A 621 -27.94 38.75 -17.40
N ILE A 622 -26.81 38.06 -17.58
CA ILE A 622 -26.40 36.91 -16.76
C ILE A 622 -25.25 37.33 -15.82
N ALA A 623 -25.45 37.18 -14.51
CA ALA A 623 -24.63 37.87 -13.51
C ALA A 623 -23.33 37.17 -13.05
N GLN A 624 -23.13 35.85 -13.25
CA GLN A 624 -22.00 35.11 -12.63
C GLN A 624 -21.11 34.29 -13.57
N ASN A 625 -19.84 34.14 -13.14
CA ASN A 625 -18.72 33.48 -13.81
C ASN A 625 -18.38 32.14 -13.15
N THR A 626 -19.22 31.13 -13.33
CA THR A 626 -18.82 29.73 -13.12
C THR A 626 -19.08 28.98 -14.41
N SER A 627 -18.18 28.07 -14.78
CA SER A 627 -18.07 27.37 -16.06
C SER A 627 -19.21 26.39 -16.38
N ASN A 628 -20.43 26.64 -15.88
CA ASN A 628 -21.61 25.83 -16.10
C ASN A 628 -22.53 26.51 -17.12
N ILE A 629 -22.79 25.79 -18.21
CA ILE A 629 -23.71 26.16 -19.29
C ILE A 629 -25.14 26.08 -18.77
N PHE A 630 -25.96 27.11 -19.00
CA PHE A 630 -27.41 27.03 -18.84
C PHE A 630 -27.92 25.84 -19.69
N SER A 631 -28.50 24.81 -19.05
CA SER A 631 -29.09 23.67 -19.77
C SER A 631 -30.23 24.16 -20.67
N PRO A 632 -30.35 23.71 -21.93
CA PRO A 632 -31.23 24.34 -22.90
C PRO A 632 -32.69 24.00 -22.60
N PRO A 633 -33.52 25.03 -22.38
CA PRO A 633 -34.68 25.18 -23.24
C PRO A 633 -34.85 26.64 -23.71
N THR A 634 -35.55 26.80 -24.82
CA THR A 634 -35.86 28.07 -25.49
C THR A 634 -36.19 29.19 -24.49
N LEU A 635 -35.36 30.23 -24.45
CA LEU A 635 -35.64 31.43 -23.67
C LEU A 635 -36.70 32.25 -24.41
N SER A 636 -37.92 32.23 -23.90
CA SER A 636 -39.02 33.05 -24.42
C SER A 636 -39.59 33.97 -23.34
N ALA A 637 -39.54 35.28 -23.58
CA ALA A 637 -40.29 36.25 -22.79
C ALA A 637 -41.57 36.63 -23.55
N ASN A 638 -42.73 36.42 -22.94
CA ASN A 638 -43.99 36.83 -23.55
C ASN A 638 -44.21 38.33 -23.35
N ILE A 639 -44.66 39.01 -24.40
CA ILE A 639 -44.97 40.44 -24.35
C ILE A 639 -46.48 40.60 -24.38
N THR A 640 -47.02 41.33 -23.41
CA THR A 640 -48.40 41.84 -23.45
C THR A 640 -48.42 43.29 -23.88
N TYR A 641 -49.51 43.68 -24.55
CA TYR A 641 -49.71 45.02 -25.10
C TYR A 641 -50.96 45.70 -24.54
N GLY A 642 -50.94 47.02 -24.43
CA GLY A 642 -52.11 47.84 -24.05
C GLY A 642 -51.82 49.35 -24.11
N GLY A 643 -52.80 50.18 -24.47
CA GLY A 643 -52.60 51.63 -24.61
C GLY A 643 -53.71 52.33 -25.41
N SER A 644 -53.48 53.58 -25.80
CA SER A 644 -54.45 54.38 -26.58
C SER A 644 -54.48 54.03 -28.07
N ALA A 645 -53.40 53.45 -28.61
CA ALA A 645 -53.37 52.78 -29.91
C ALA A 645 -53.90 51.34 -29.77
N SER A 646 -55.20 51.15 -29.58
CA SER A 646 -55.78 49.85 -29.13
C SER A 646 -56.32 48.93 -30.23
N SER A 647 -55.91 49.10 -31.49
CA SER A 647 -56.41 48.32 -32.63
C SER A 647 -55.28 47.87 -33.58
N ILE A 648 -55.44 46.69 -34.20
CA ILE A 648 -54.59 46.09 -35.27
C ILE A 648 -54.42 46.97 -36.52
N THR A 649 -54.95 48.19 -36.49
CA THR A 649 -54.96 49.19 -37.55
C THR A 649 -53.95 50.33 -37.32
N ASP A 650 -53.32 50.42 -36.14
CA ASP A 650 -52.27 51.43 -35.84
C ASP A 650 -50.85 50.85 -35.91
N TYR A 651 -50.72 49.58 -35.55
CA TYR A 651 -49.48 48.84 -35.64
C TYR A 651 -49.78 47.35 -35.71
N THR A 652 -48.84 46.58 -36.25
CA THR A 652 -48.82 45.12 -36.20
C THR A 652 -47.55 44.66 -35.52
N ILE A 653 -47.69 43.89 -34.44
CA ILE A 653 -46.57 43.19 -33.81
C ILE A 653 -46.57 41.77 -34.38
N MET A 654 -45.49 41.40 -35.06
CA MET A 654 -45.38 40.07 -35.70
C MET A 654 -45.03 38.96 -34.70
N GLN A 655 -44.60 39.32 -33.48
CA GLN A 655 -44.07 38.38 -32.49
C GLN A 655 -44.60 38.65 -31.07
N THR A 656 -45.32 37.69 -30.50
CA THR A 656 -45.86 37.77 -29.12
C THR A 656 -44.90 37.21 -28.05
N ALA A 657 -43.78 36.63 -28.48
CA ALA A 657 -42.74 36.08 -27.63
C ALA A 657 -41.35 36.46 -28.16
N VAL A 658 -40.48 36.97 -27.30
CA VAL A 658 -39.09 37.29 -27.64
C VAL A 658 -38.24 36.05 -27.44
N THR A 659 -37.57 35.57 -28.50
CA THR A 659 -36.65 34.44 -28.41
C THR A 659 -35.21 34.92 -28.55
N PHE A 660 -34.37 34.56 -27.59
CA PHE A 660 -32.92 34.75 -27.70
C PHE A 660 -32.33 33.52 -28.41
N THR A 661 -31.55 33.73 -29.47
CA THR A 661 -31.07 32.65 -30.36
C THR A 661 -29.63 32.20 -30.10
N GLN A 662 -28.86 32.91 -29.26
CA GLN A 662 -27.48 32.56 -28.91
C GLN A 662 -27.44 31.58 -27.72
N ALA A 663 -27.61 30.29 -27.97
CA ALA A 663 -27.29 29.25 -26.97
C ALA A 663 -25.94 28.59 -27.31
N PRO A 664 -25.07 28.26 -26.34
CA PRO A 664 -25.24 28.40 -24.87
C PRO A 664 -24.96 29.82 -24.33
N TYR A 665 -25.67 30.21 -23.26
CA TYR A 665 -25.47 31.50 -22.58
C TYR A 665 -24.40 31.41 -21.50
N THR A 666 -23.38 32.25 -21.59
CA THR A 666 -22.35 32.51 -20.56
C THR A 666 -22.61 33.86 -19.87
N GLN A 667 -21.79 34.23 -18.87
CA GLN A 667 -21.80 35.58 -18.29
C GLN A 667 -21.71 36.65 -19.40
N GLY A 668 -22.65 37.59 -19.41
CA GLY A 668 -22.73 38.60 -20.48
C GLY A 668 -24.12 39.21 -20.64
N VAL A 669 -24.24 40.11 -21.63
CA VAL A 669 -25.48 40.76 -22.03
C VAL A 669 -25.85 40.29 -23.42
N TYR A 670 -27.09 39.79 -23.58
CA TYR A 670 -27.63 39.32 -24.85
C TYR A 670 -28.82 40.18 -25.24
N THR A 671 -28.96 40.49 -26.53
CA THR A 671 -30.04 41.34 -27.05
C THR A 671 -30.90 40.56 -28.04
N ALA A 672 -32.21 40.69 -27.91
CA ALA A 672 -33.18 40.25 -28.90
C ALA A 672 -34.05 41.44 -29.35
N LEU A 673 -34.55 41.39 -30.58
CA LEU A 673 -35.26 42.49 -31.22
C LEU A 673 -36.72 42.11 -31.46
N VAL A 674 -37.63 43.00 -31.08
CA VAL A 674 -39.07 42.84 -31.29
C VAL A 674 -39.51 43.67 -32.49
N PRO A 675 -39.86 43.06 -33.63
CA PRO A 675 -40.34 43.79 -34.79
C PRO A 675 -41.77 44.31 -34.56
N VAL A 676 -41.95 45.62 -34.71
CA VAL A 676 -43.23 46.32 -34.66
C VAL A 676 -43.41 47.14 -35.93
N THR A 677 -44.39 46.76 -36.74
CA THR A 677 -44.77 47.52 -37.93
C THR A 677 -45.77 48.61 -37.55
N ILE A 678 -45.43 49.87 -37.74
CA ILE A 678 -46.34 51.01 -37.58
C ILE A 678 -47.11 51.20 -38.89
N LEU A 679 -48.44 51.13 -38.82
CA LEU A 679 -49.31 51.20 -40.00
C LEU A 679 -49.67 52.65 -40.30
N ALA A 680 -49.45 53.11 -41.52
CA ALA A 680 -49.71 54.50 -41.89
C ALA A 680 -51.22 54.78 -42.03
N ARG A 681 -51.75 55.80 -41.32
CA ARG A 681 -53.17 56.17 -41.40
C ARG A 681 -53.39 57.64 -41.81
N PRO A 682 -53.72 57.90 -43.08
CA PRO A 682 -54.05 59.25 -43.54
C PRO A 682 -55.25 59.83 -42.79
N GLY A 683 -55.08 60.97 -42.13
CA GLY A 683 -56.18 61.81 -41.62
C GLY A 683 -56.62 61.59 -40.16
N ILE A 684 -55.91 60.79 -39.35
CA ILE A 684 -56.10 60.76 -37.89
C ILE A 684 -55.12 61.76 -37.24
N GLN A 685 -55.61 62.68 -36.40
CA GLN A 685 -54.76 63.67 -35.73
C GLN A 685 -54.45 63.31 -34.27
N GLY A 686 -53.17 63.32 -33.90
CA GLY A 686 -52.68 63.27 -32.51
C GLY A 686 -51.74 62.09 -32.20
N ASN A 687 -50.80 62.29 -31.26
CA ASN A 687 -49.90 61.22 -30.82
C ASN A 687 -50.68 60.08 -30.17
N ARG A 688 -50.32 58.85 -30.52
CA ARG A 688 -50.88 57.63 -29.95
C ARG A 688 -49.78 56.86 -29.21
N SER A 689 -50.13 56.02 -28.26
CA SER A 689 -49.13 55.19 -27.59
C SER A 689 -49.65 53.80 -27.30
N PHE A 690 -48.73 52.85 -27.28
CA PHE A 690 -48.95 51.52 -26.76
C PHE A 690 -47.85 51.17 -25.76
N THR A 691 -48.23 50.44 -24.73
CA THR A 691 -47.33 49.94 -23.71
C THR A 691 -47.04 48.48 -24.00
N MET A 692 -45.77 48.12 -23.91
CA MET A 692 -45.29 46.74 -23.94
C MET A 692 -44.88 46.36 -22.52
N THR A 693 -45.33 45.20 -22.06
CA THR A 693 -44.98 44.66 -20.75
C THR A 693 -44.40 43.28 -20.91
N LEU A 694 -43.23 43.05 -20.31
CA LEU A 694 -42.66 41.71 -20.20
C LEU A 694 -43.43 40.92 -19.14
N GLN A 695 -43.82 39.69 -19.48
CA GLN A 695 -44.35 38.74 -18.52
C GLN A 695 -43.24 37.88 -17.92
N THR A 696 -43.55 37.23 -16.79
CA THR A 696 -42.64 36.31 -16.09
C THR A 696 -41.96 35.38 -17.09
N PRO A 697 -40.61 35.32 -17.11
CA PRO A 697 -39.89 34.42 -18.00
C PRO A 697 -40.34 32.97 -17.80
N ALA A 698 -40.35 32.17 -18.87
CA ALA A 698 -40.69 30.75 -18.79
C ALA A 698 -39.65 29.92 -18.01
N HIS A 699 -38.46 30.49 -17.75
CA HIS A 699 -37.37 29.83 -17.05
C HIS A 699 -37.37 30.21 -15.56
N PRO A 700 -37.35 29.24 -14.62
CA PRO A 700 -37.45 29.49 -13.18
C PRO A 700 -36.31 30.35 -12.61
N ASP A 701 -35.13 30.28 -13.24
CA ASP A 701 -33.93 30.97 -12.78
C ASP A 701 -33.77 32.40 -13.37
N LEU A 702 -34.74 32.86 -14.17
CA LEU A 702 -34.77 34.22 -14.72
C LEU A 702 -35.89 35.03 -14.07
N VAL A 703 -35.58 36.27 -13.72
CA VAL A 703 -36.55 37.21 -13.15
C VAL A 703 -36.71 38.44 -14.04
N LEU A 704 -37.85 39.14 -13.89
CA LEU A 704 -38.08 40.40 -14.59
C LEU A 704 -37.22 41.50 -13.98
N GLY A 705 -36.32 42.06 -14.80
CA GLY A 705 -35.52 43.23 -14.44
C GLY A 705 -36.30 44.54 -14.61
N SER A 706 -35.65 45.67 -14.35
CA SER A 706 -36.21 47.01 -14.56
C SER A 706 -35.46 47.74 -15.68
N PRO A 707 -36.14 48.32 -16.69
CA PRO A 707 -37.60 48.41 -16.85
C PRO A 707 -38.24 47.16 -17.49
N SER A 708 -39.28 46.62 -16.85
CA SER A 708 -40.11 45.52 -17.39
C SER A 708 -41.31 45.99 -18.21
N VAL A 709 -41.55 47.31 -18.22
CA VAL A 709 -42.62 47.99 -18.95
C VAL A 709 -42.01 49.11 -19.78
N ALA A 710 -42.35 49.17 -21.06
CA ALA A 710 -41.94 50.23 -21.96
C ALA A 710 -43.14 50.85 -22.68
N THR A 711 -43.16 52.19 -22.78
CA THR A 711 -44.19 52.92 -23.54
C THR A 711 -43.63 53.34 -24.89
N VAL A 712 -44.24 52.88 -25.97
CA VAL A 712 -43.93 53.32 -27.34
C VAL A 712 -44.94 54.39 -27.75
N THR A 713 -44.46 55.59 -28.06
CA THR A 713 -45.29 56.70 -28.53
C THR A 713 -45.13 56.86 -30.03
N ILE A 714 -46.23 56.65 -30.75
CA ILE A 714 -46.38 56.93 -32.18
C ILE A 714 -46.69 58.41 -32.33
N ARG A 715 -45.77 59.17 -32.93
CA ARG A 715 -45.95 60.59 -33.24
C ARG A 715 -46.56 60.77 -34.62
N GLU A 716 -47.61 61.57 -34.65
CA GLU A 716 -48.29 61.95 -35.88
C GLU A 716 -47.53 63.09 -36.58
N THR A 717 -47.33 62.99 -37.90
CA THR A 717 -46.52 63.95 -38.67
C THR A 717 -47.28 64.65 -39.81
N ASP A 718 -48.56 64.35 -40.02
CA ASP A 718 -49.28 64.68 -41.26
C ASP A 718 -49.47 66.17 -41.62
N HIS A 719 -49.11 67.16 -40.79
CA HIS A 719 -49.38 68.57 -41.12
C HIS A 719 -48.37 69.61 -40.61
N VAL A 720 -47.07 69.53 -40.92
CA VAL A 720 -46.18 70.72 -40.83
C VAL A 720 -45.06 70.67 -41.88
N ARG A 721 -44.54 71.84 -42.30
CA ARG A 721 -43.25 71.92 -43.01
C ARG A 721 -42.19 71.19 -42.19
N MET A 722 -41.53 70.18 -42.75
CA MET A 722 -40.38 69.47 -42.15
C MET A 722 -39.50 70.40 -41.29
N SER A 723 -39.73 70.34 -39.99
CA SER A 723 -39.00 70.97 -38.90
C SER A 723 -37.66 70.28 -38.72
N GLU A 724 -36.77 70.89 -37.94
CA GLU A 724 -35.48 70.30 -37.58
C GLU A 724 -35.62 68.87 -37.05
N ASN A 725 -36.72 68.57 -36.35
CA ASN A 725 -37.09 67.25 -35.84
C ASN A 725 -37.43 66.24 -36.95
N GLU A 726 -38.05 66.64 -38.04
CA GLU A 726 -38.42 65.71 -39.10
C GLU A 726 -37.23 65.34 -40.01
N LEU A 727 -36.30 66.27 -40.24
CA LEU A 727 -35.01 65.95 -40.87
C LEU A 727 -34.20 64.96 -40.01
N ARG A 728 -34.25 65.12 -38.68
CA ARG A 728 -33.62 64.19 -37.72
C ARG A 728 -34.17 62.76 -37.87
N TYR A 729 -35.49 62.60 -37.96
CA TYR A 729 -36.12 61.27 -38.12
C TYR A 729 -35.86 60.63 -39.50
N TYR A 730 -35.83 61.42 -40.58
CA TYR A 730 -35.55 60.91 -41.91
C TYR A 730 -34.11 60.41 -42.07
N ILE A 731 -33.14 61.09 -41.44
CA ILE A 731 -31.76 60.61 -41.39
C ILE A 731 -31.68 59.28 -40.63
N MET A 732 -32.40 59.14 -39.51
CA MET A 732 -32.40 57.89 -38.71
C MET A 732 -32.98 56.69 -39.45
N SER A 733 -34.06 56.88 -40.23
CA SER A 733 -34.65 55.77 -41.00
C SER A 733 -33.73 55.27 -42.11
N LEU A 734 -32.97 56.17 -42.74
CA LEU A 734 -31.96 55.82 -43.74
C LEU A 734 -30.78 55.08 -43.10
N LEU A 735 -30.34 55.47 -41.90
CA LEU A 735 -29.25 54.77 -41.20
C LEU A 735 -29.58 53.31 -40.89
N GLY A 736 -30.84 52.99 -40.57
CA GLY A 736 -31.31 51.62 -40.40
C GLY A 736 -31.41 50.80 -41.69
N SER A 737 -31.07 51.36 -42.86
CA SER A 737 -31.05 50.68 -44.16
C SER A 737 -29.63 50.31 -44.64
N SER A 738 -28.61 50.60 -43.84
CA SER A 738 -27.23 50.16 -44.10
C SER A 738 -27.10 48.64 -43.91
N ASN A 739 -26.20 48.01 -44.65
CA ASN A 739 -25.85 46.60 -44.43
C ASN A 739 -25.16 46.36 -43.08
N ARG A 740 -24.59 47.40 -42.46
CA ARG A 740 -23.80 47.30 -41.22
C ARG A 740 -24.46 47.92 -39.99
N ILE A 741 -25.46 48.79 -40.20
CA ILE A 741 -26.28 49.36 -39.13
C ILE A 741 -27.68 48.77 -39.26
N THR A 742 -28.03 47.86 -38.35
CA THR A 742 -29.28 47.10 -38.40
C THR A 742 -30.45 47.86 -37.79
N SER A 743 -30.21 48.77 -36.83
CA SER A 743 -31.24 49.69 -36.35
C SER A 743 -30.65 50.96 -35.72
N VAL A 744 -31.46 52.03 -35.74
CA VAL A 744 -31.17 53.28 -35.04
C VAL A 744 -32.40 53.70 -34.24
N LEU A 745 -32.23 53.90 -32.94
CA LEU A 745 -33.30 54.32 -32.03
C LEU A 745 -32.95 55.68 -31.40
N PRO A 746 -33.82 56.69 -31.49
CA PRO A 746 -33.59 57.97 -30.84
C PRO A 746 -33.86 57.89 -29.34
N ASP A 747 -32.90 58.38 -28.55
CA ASP A 747 -33.04 58.69 -27.13
C ASP A 747 -32.92 60.21 -26.93
N PHE A 748 -34.03 60.85 -26.54
CA PHE A 748 -34.13 62.31 -26.49
C PHE A 748 -33.70 62.84 -25.12
N ILE A 749 -32.60 63.60 -25.09
CA ILE A 749 -32.24 64.46 -23.95
C ILE A 749 -32.91 65.83 -24.16
N ALA A 750 -33.42 66.44 -23.08
CA ALA A 750 -33.96 67.79 -23.13
C ALA A 750 -32.90 68.82 -23.59
N GLY A 751 -32.97 69.27 -24.85
CA GLY A 751 -32.01 70.21 -25.46
C GLY A 751 -31.92 70.05 -26.99
N SER A 752 -30.96 70.73 -27.62
CA SER A 752 -30.74 70.71 -29.08
C SER A 752 -30.01 69.46 -29.61
N GLY A 753 -29.63 68.51 -28.76
CA GLY A 753 -28.95 67.25 -29.14
C GLY A 753 -29.83 66.01 -29.04
N ILE A 754 -29.48 64.95 -29.77
CA ILE A 754 -30.13 63.63 -29.75
C ILE A 754 -29.06 62.57 -29.52
N ASN A 755 -29.31 61.61 -28.63
CA ASN A 755 -28.54 60.39 -28.58
C ASN A 755 -29.18 59.36 -29.51
N MET A 756 -28.41 58.79 -30.42
CA MET A 756 -28.82 57.69 -31.27
C MET A 756 -28.26 56.41 -30.68
N VAL A 757 -29.12 55.48 -30.30
CA VAL A 757 -28.70 54.10 -30.04
C VAL A 757 -28.57 53.41 -31.38
N VAL A 758 -27.36 53.00 -31.73
CA VAL A 758 -27.03 52.35 -32.99
C VAL A 758 -26.72 50.89 -32.72
N ILE A 759 -27.35 50.00 -33.48
CA ILE A 759 -27.11 48.56 -33.42
C ILE A 759 -26.40 48.16 -34.72
N LEU A 760 -25.23 47.54 -34.58
CA LEU A 760 -24.48 47.00 -35.72
C LEU A 760 -24.97 45.59 -36.10
N ASP A 761 -24.58 45.12 -37.28
CA ASP A 761 -24.86 43.76 -37.78
C ASP A 761 -24.24 42.66 -36.92
N ASP A 762 -23.16 42.95 -36.21
CA ASP A 762 -22.54 42.07 -35.21
C ASP A 762 -23.25 42.08 -33.83
N GLY A 763 -24.32 42.87 -33.68
CA GLY A 763 -25.09 42.99 -32.44
C GLY A 763 -24.53 43.99 -31.43
N THR A 764 -23.43 44.68 -31.74
CA THR A 764 -22.89 45.75 -30.89
C THR A 764 -23.89 46.89 -30.75
N VAL A 765 -24.17 47.31 -29.51
CA VAL A 765 -25.05 48.44 -29.20
C VAL A 765 -24.21 49.61 -28.70
N GLY A 766 -24.17 50.70 -29.47
CA GLY A 766 -23.49 51.93 -29.07
C GLY A 766 -24.43 53.13 -29.08
N THR A 767 -24.02 54.21 -28.41
CA THR A 767 -24.74 55.47 -28.36
C THR A 767 -23.90 56.55 -29.05
N VAL A 768 -24.52 57.31 -29.95
CA VAL A 768 -23.89 58.41 -30.70
C VAL A 768 -24.66 59.70 -30.44
N ALA A 769 -24.01 60.70 -29.84
CA ALA A 769 -24.63 62.01 -29.72
C ALA A 769 -24.61 62.75 -31.07
N MET A 770 -25.72 63.40 -31.45
CA MET A 770 -25.85 64.22 -32.65
C MET A 770 -26.47 65.56 -32.28
N THR A 771 -25.90 66.66 -32.78
CA THR A 771 -26.43 68.00 -32.58
C THR A 771 -26.67 68.66 -33.94
N ILE A 772 -27.84 69.26 -34.11
CA ILE A 772 -28.16 70.09 -35.27
C ILE A 772 -28.30 71.53 -34.79
N THR A 773 -27.72 72.46 -35.56
CA THR A 773 -27.80 73.89 -35.28
C THR A 773 -28.11 74.66 -36.57
N SER A 774 -28.90 75.72 -36.45
CA SER A 774 -29.29 76.58 -37.58
C SER A 774 -28.96 78.03 -37.27
N GLN A 775 -28.16 78.68 -38.11
CA GLN A 775 -27.85 80.12 -38.01
C GLN A 775 -27.79 80.75 -39.41
N ASN A 776 -28.47 81.89 -39.60
CA ASN A 776 -28.39 82.75 -40.79
C ASN A 776 -28.53 82.06 -42.15
N GLY A 777 -29.38 81.03 -42.27
CA GLY A 777 -29.53 80.29 -43.53
C GLY A 777 -28.45 79.25 -43.79
N THR A 778 -27.74 78.84 -42.73
CA THR A 778 -26.83 77.70 -42.71
C THR A 778 -27.31 76.66 -41.70
N GLN A 779 -27.41 75.40 -42.10
CA GLN A 779 -27.63 74.28 -41.18
C GLN A 779 -26.31 73.53 -40.96
N ARG A 780 -26.01 73.23 -39.70
CA ARG A 780 -24.79 72.53 -39.29
C ARG A 780 -25.13 71.31 -38.45
N ILE A 781 -24.62 70.16 -38.86
CA ILE A 781 -24.81 68.87 -38.20
C ILE A 781 -23.47 68.43 -37.62
N VAL A 782 -23.43 68.10 -36.33
CA VAL A 782 -22.22 67.68 -35.60
C VAL A 782 -22.46 66.39 -34.85
N LEU A 783 -21.58 65.40 -35.02
CA LEU A 783 -21.55 64.17 -34.21
C LEU A 783 -20.65 64.39 -32.98
N GLY A 784 -21.16 64.03 -31.82
CA GLY A 784 -20.50 64.15 -30.52
C GLY A 784 -19.88 62.84 -30.05
N ALA A 785 -19.73 62.70 -28.73
CA ALA A 785 -19.12 61.52 -28.12
C ALA A 785 -19.88 60.23 -28.47
N MET A 786 -19.12 59.18 -28.77
CA MET A 786 -19.64 57.83 -29.02
C MET A 786 -19.26 56.91 -27.87
N THR A 787 -20.20 56.09 -27.40
CA THR A 787 -19.98 55.12 -26.33
C THR A 787 -20.52 53.75 -26.69
N VAL A 788 -19.89 52.69 -26.16
CA VAL A 788 -20.40 51.30 -26.22
C VAL A 788 -20.47 50.81 -24.78
N ASP A 789 -21.66 50.39 -24.35
CA ASP A 789 -21.96 49.97 -22.96
C ASP A 789 -21.44 50.95 -21.87
N GLY A 790 -21.55 52.25 -22.14
CA GLY A 790 -21.19 53.32 -21.19
C GLY A 790 -19.70 53.69 -21.15
N ALA A 791 -18.84 52.98 -21.89
CA ALA A 791 -17.42 53.32 -22.07
C ALA A 791 -17.17 54.02 -23.42
N PRO A 792 -16.07 54.77 -23.60
CA PRO A 792 -15.70 55.35 -24.89
C PRO A 792 -15.71 54.29 -26.00
N ALA A 793 -16.37 54.58 -27.12
CA ALA A 793 -16.51 53.61 -28.20
C ALA A 793 -15.13 53.22 -28.79
N PRO A 794 -14.90 51.94 -29.10
CA PRO A 794 -13.68 51.50 -29.77
C PRO A 794 -13.59 52.09 -31.18
N SER A 795 -12.36 52.27 -31.69
CA SER A 795 -12.11 52.89 -32.99
C SER A 795 -12.85 52.19 -34.14
N SER A 796 -12.99 50.87 -34.06
CA SER A 796 -13.75 50.08 -35.04
C SER A 796 -15.23 50.47 -35.11
N PHE A 797 -15.86 50.81 -33.98
CA PHE A 797 -17.24 51.30 -33.97
C PHE A 797 -17.30 52.70 -34.59
N VAL A 798 -16.38 53.58 -34.18
CA VAL A 798 -16.30 54.96 -34.69
C VAL A 798 -16.09 54.98 -36.22
N ASP A 799 -15.22 54.12 -36.74
CA ASP A 799 -14.91 54.03 -38.18
C ASP A 799 -16.12 53.59 -39.01
N VAL A 800 -16.90 52.62 -38.50
CA VAL A 800 -18.12 52.13 -39.17
C VAL A 800 -19.19 53.22 -39.21
N ILE A 801 -19.41 53.88 -38.08
CA ILE A 801 -20.38 54.96 -37.95
C ILE A 801 -20.01 56.10 -38.92
N ASN A 802 -18.76 56.58 -38.90
CA ASN A 802 -18.33 57.68 -39.77
C ASN A 802 -18.43 57.34 -41.26
N ALA A 803 -18.06 56.10 -41.66
CA ALA A 803 -18.11 55.68 -43.05
C ALA A 803 -19.54 55.57 -43.61
N GLU A 804 -20.45 54.95 -42.86
CA GLU A 804 -21.83 54.72 -43.31
C GLU A 804 -22.66 56.00 -43.26
N LEU A 805 -22.48 56.85 -42.21
CA LEU A 805 -23.23 58.10 -42.05
C LEU A 805 -22.96 59.09 -43.18
N THR A 806 -21.70 59.22 -43.62
CA THR A 806 -21.34 60.19 -44.66
C THR A 806 -22.05 59.88 -45.98
N ASP A 807 -22.08 58.61 -46.38
CA ASP A 807 -22.65 58.15 -47.64
C ASP A 807 -24.20 58.15 -47.60
N LEU A 808 -24.80 57.78 -46.46
CA LEU A 808 -26.25 57.81 -46.26
C LEU A 808 -26.82 59.22 -46.13
N MET A 809 -26.11 60.15 -45.48
CA MET A 809 -26.55 61.54 -45.35
C MET A 809 -26.52 62.28 -46.71
N ILE A 810 -25.56 61.97 -47.60
CA ILE A 810 -25.54 62.51 -48.96
C ILE A 810 -26.76 62.01 -49.76
N ARG A 811 -27.06 60.70 -49.70
CA ARG A 811 -28.23 60.11 -50.37
C ARG A 811 -29.57 60.63 -49.83
N ALA A 812 -29.66 60.89 -48.52
CA ALA A 812 -30.83 61.48 -47.89
C ALA A 812 -31.18 62.84 -48.51
N ILE A 813 -30.17 63.63 -48.81
CA ILE A 813 -30.31 65.00 -49.30
C ILE A 813 -30.70 65.02 -50.79
N ASP A 814 -30.13 64.14 -51.60
CA ASP A 814 -30.52 64.01 -53.01
C ASP A 814 -32.00 63.62 -53.17
N ASN A 815 -32.48 62.69 -52.35
CA ASN A 815 -33.89 62.31 -52.35
C ASN A 815 -34.81 63.42 -51.80
N PHE A 816 -34.35 64.20 -50.80
CA PHE A 816 -35.08 65.35 -50.26
C PHE A 816 -35.24 66.48 -51.30
N ILE A 817 -34.23 66.73 -52.15
CA ILE A 817 -34.29 67.71 -53.23
C ILE A 817 -35.30 67.27 -54.30
N ILE A 818 -35.33 65.98 -54.65
CA ILE A 818 -36.24 65.44 -55.69
C ILE A 818 -37.72 65.49 -55.24
N ALA A 819 -38.00 65.26 -53.95
CA ALA A 819 -39.36 65.18 -53.44
C ALA A 819 -40.09 66.54 -53.30
N ARG A 820 -39.42 67.70 -53.44
CA ARG A 820 -40.02 69.00 -53.04
C ARG A 820 -39.77 70.23 -53.90
N THR A 821 -39.24 70.14 -55.13
CA THR A 821 -39.06 71.35 -55.96
C THR A 821 -40.38 71.88 -56.55
N GLY A 822 -41.11 72.60 -55.70
CA GLY A 822 -42.14 73.59 -56.04
C GLY A 822 -41.80 75.01 -55.52
N SER A 823 -40.56 75.25 -55.07
CA SER A 823 -40.04 76.59 -54.72
C SER A 823 -38.53 76.69 -55.03
N ASN A 824 -38.06 77.85 -55.52
CA ASN A 824 -36.76 78.03 -56.19
C ASN A 824 -35.48 77.88 -55.36
N ARG A 825 -35.51 77.51 -54.06
CA ARG A 825 -34.28 77.44 -53.24
C ARG A 825 -33.68 76.03 -53.21
N ARG A 826 -32.35 75.94 -53.38
CA ARG A 826 -31.58 74.69 -53.29
C ARG A 826 -30.70 74.68 -52.04
N LEU A 827 -30.64 73.55 -51.34
CA LEU A 827 -29.63 73.31 -50.29
C LEU A 827 -28.35 72.79 -50.96
N GLU A 828 -27.21 73.43 -50.72
CA GLU A 828 -25.91 72.96 -51.19
C GLU A 828 -25.00 72.63 -49.99
N LEU A 829 -24.39 71.45 -50.03
CA LEU A 829 -23.36 71.04 -49.09
C LEU A 829 -22.08 71.81 -49.41
N THR A 830 -21.68 72.70 -48.52
CA THR A 830 -20.52 73.57 -48.75
C THR A 830 -19.25 73.11 -48.04
N GLN A 831 -19.37 72.26 -47.01
CA GLN A 831 -18.20 71.72 -46.30
C GLN A 831 -18.49 70.38 -45.63
N VAL A 832 -17.52 69.46 -45.71
CA VAL A 832 -17.50 68.14 -45.05
C VAL A 832 -16.23 68.02 -44.21
N ALA A 833 -16.36 67.64 -42.94
CA ALA A 833 -15.28 67.26 -42.04
C ALA A 833 -15.63 65.95 -41.30
N GLU A 834 -14.65 65.30 -40.66
CA GLU A 834 -14.78 63.94 -40.09
C GLU A 834 -15.98 63.72 -39.14
N SER A 835 -16.48 64.77 -38.48
CA SER A 835 -17.65 64.70 -37.59
C SER A 835 -18.65 65.85 -37.79
N GLU A 836 -18.55 66.56 -38.92
CA GLU A 836 -19.29 67.81 -39.14
C GLU A 836 -19.66 68.06 -40.60
N LEU A 837 -20.92 68.46 -40.84
CA LEU A 837 -21.43 68.83 -42.16
C LEU A 837 -22.06 70.24 -42.11
N ILE A 838 -21.76 71.08 -43.10
CA ILE A 838 -22.27 72.46 -43.22
C ILE A 838 -23.01 72.66 -44.54
N PHE A 839 -24.26 73.10 -44.45
CA PHE A 839 -25.17 73.33 -45.57
C PHE A 839 -25.59 74.79 -45.66
N ASN A 840 -25.56 75.35 -46.86
CA ASN A 840 -26.06 76.70 -47.13
C ASN A 840 -27.32 76.65 -48.00
N TYR A 841 -28.28 77.52 -47.70
CA TYR A 841 -29.41 77.77 -48.60
C TYR A 841 -28.96 78.69 -49.73
N LEU A 842 -29.03 78.22 -50.97
CA LEU A 842 -28.89 79.05 -52.17
C LEU A 842 -30.28 79.50 -52.67
N PRO A 843 -30.38 80.73 -53.21
CA PRO A 843 -31.63 81.29 -53.75
C PRO A 843 -32.32 80.44 -54.79
#